data_AF-A0AB34FXP9-F1
#
_entry.id   AF-A0AB34FXP9-F1
#
_cell.length_a   1.000
_cell.length_b   1.000
_cell.length_c   1.000
_cell.angle_alpha   90.00
_cell.angle_beta   90.00
_cell.angle_gamma   90.00
#
_symmetry.space_group_name_H-M   'P 1'
#
loop_
_entity.id
_entity.type
_entity.pdbx_description
1 polymer ?
#
loop_
_entity_poly.entity_id
_entity_poly.type
_entity_poly.pdbx_seq_one_letter_code
_entity_poly.pdbx_strand_id
1 'polypeptide(L)'
;MKGIERTSFVPDVDVPARFPFEVTIHQGRIERILQENLDLYAPKDTIRRSHRFLEYTVDEAHPDFPILVKYEYDLPNGVTEQGAVRTRYLVGADGARSLVRRCMGLELQGETTDHIWGVCDFVADTDFPDIRKRCAVHSDAGSVMVIPRERIATGEYLTRLYVQVPGEVARDVDPGMDKKTADKKRRGAVTLQYIFEQARAVFHPYNIGIKKGTNPDWWAAYQIGQRMTPKFSARMRDGVDRVFIVGDACHTHSPKAGQGMNVSMMDSYNLAWKLVHSLHGLTPHTLPGTADPVLETFENERVDIARQLIEFDTQFSHMFSGQIGSADKEAAGLTHEEFLRVFSEGNGFTSGCGIQYKGNRLVRPANESQDDILPRGDPLSGTLTPGRRLINVEVKRYADANTRQLQDEMPSTGRYHILVLASNDLLDKSGTSQSAILSSMDTIQKFPSGIINPVIIHPLRERFEWTDVPPAMKTFAEMRTYGLARKEDAYEIFGVSKEKGVIAVIRPDGYVGMLAPLLGAKVHFLSGVMDPLKNVSDSSVPQKIMSESDSKSNDPGFEESEVYVTGADIERRGNLKTARDGHTVLIPQPSEDPLDPLNWSQVKKHVILFIISFAAFLPDYGSATGAVTLIPQAVVWNMSPDTVNHSQVGNVFMLGAGGIFVVALSAWAGRLPILFYFLLLATATAAWCAAATTFESFMAARILNGFFSTVAQGGGLMFIFDMFFFHERARKINIWAAFIILSPYMGPLFAAFMIATLSWPIPFWVYLVETALALILTILFVEETYYDRRIAPADQPRRGSRLERLTGIAQYRSRHLRNSFGQACMRPVRVILKPTVFLSALYYLLTFAWVVGINTTLAIFLTPLYNFGPKQIGFFYFTPIVAALLGEITGHWLHDGIAKQYIKSHNGHFEPEVRLRAMWFSTPFMLAGLVGLGFALEDAYHFMFTALFWGLYVFGIMVSTVALNAYNLDSYPEASGEVSAWINFTRSEFPRVP
;
A
#
# COMPACT_ATOMS: atom_id res chain seq x y z
N MET A 1 -9.51 47.72 -15.60
CA MET A 1 -9.70 46.51 -16.44
C MET A 1 -10.34 45.46 -15.57
N LYS A 2 -11.41 44.79 -16.05
CA LYS A 2 -11.96 43.63 -15.35
C LYS A 2 -10.88 42.54 -15.37
N GLY A 3 -10.52 41.98 -14.22
CA GLY A 3 -9.58 40.86 -14.11
C GLY A 3 -10.21 39.55 -14.59
N ILE A 4 -9.46 38.45 -14.52
CA ILE A 4 -10.04 37.11 -14.69
C ILE A 4 -11.03 36.81 -13.57
N GLU A 5 -12.16 36.19 -13.89
CA GLU A 5 -13.20 35.76 -12.94
C GLU A 5 -13.51 34.27 -13.09
N ARG A 6 -13.95 33.64 -11.99
CA ARG A 6 -14.36 32.23 -12.01
C ARG A 6 -15.81 32.13 -12.51
N THR A 7 -16.02 31.40 -13.59
CA THR A 7 -17.33 31.27 -14.25
C THR A 7 -18.10 30.00 -13.87
N SER A 8 -17.43 28.86 -13.70
CA SER A 8 -18.09 27.57 -13.43
C SER A 8 -17.20 26.57 -12.67
N PHE A 9 -17.84 25.53 -12.12
CA PHE A 9 -17.19 24.30 -11.65
C PHE A 9 -17.78 23.12 -12.43
N VAL A 10 -16.91 22.25 -12.94
CA VAL A 10 -17.31 21.02 -13.64
C VAL A 10 -16.59 19.81 -13.01
N PRO A 11 -17.24 18.65 -12.89
CA PRO A 11 -16.57 17.40 -12.54
C PRO A 11 -15.44 17.06 -13.52
N ASP A 12 -14.35 16.50 -13.02
CA ASP A 12 -13.19 16.09 -13.82
C ASP A 12 -13.43 14.75 -14.54
N VAL A 13 -14.20 13.85 -13.90
CA VAL A 13 -14.68 12.58 -14.48
C VAL A 13 -16.19 12.48 -14.21
N ASP A 14 -16.99 12.44 -15.28
CA ASP A 14 -18.46 12.44 -15.20
C ASP A 14 -19.09 11.10 -15.66
N VAL A 15 -18.26 10.05 -15.75
CA VAL A 15 -18.69 8.69 -16.08
C VAL A 15 -18.56 7.79 -14.86
N PRO A 16 -19.39 6.74 -14.72
CA PRO A 16 -19.34 5.77 -13.62
C PRO A 16 -18.09 4.89 -13.74
N ALA A 17 -16.94 5.46 -13.38
CA ALA A 17 -15.66 4.79 -13.27
C ALA A 17 -15.44 4.31 -11.83
N ARG A 18 -14.68 3.22 -11.67
CA ARG A 18 -14.28 2.71 -10.35
C ARG A 18 -13.61 3.78 -9.48
N PHE A 19 -12.80 4.62 -10.12
CA PHE A 19 -12.18 5.78 -9.51
C PHE A 19 -12.71 7.01 -10.25
N PRO A 20 -13.70 7.73 -9.69
CA PRO A 20 -14.37 8.84 -10.37
C PRO A 20 -13.56 10.14 -10.24
N PHE A 21 -12.25 10.06 -10.49
CA PHE A 21 -11.32 11.19 -10.42
C PHE A 21 -10.05 10.89 -11.23
N GLU A 22 -9.40 11.93 -11.76
CA GLU A 22 -8.07 11.82 -12.34
C GLU A 22 -6.99 12.06 -11.26
N VAL A 23 -5.84 11.40 -11.41
CA VAL A 23 -4.66 11.59 -10.55
C VAL A 23 -3.49 12.04 -11.39
N THR A 24 -2.80 13.07 -10.92
CA THR A 24 -1.57 13.58 -11.52
C THR A 24 -0.37 13.16 -10.68
N ILE A 25 0.62 12.52 -11.31
CA ILE A 25 1.84 12.09 -10.64
C ILE A 25 3.01 12.11 -11.62
N HIS A 26 4.23 12.31 -11.13
CA HIS A 26 5.42 12.25 -11.97
C HIS A 26 5.52 10.90 -12.70
N GLN A 27 5.71 10.96 -14.03
CA GLN A 27 5.80 9.78 -14.90
C GLN A 27 6.84 8.77 -14.42
N GLY A 28 8.02 9.22 -13.95
CA GLY A 28 9.05 8.32 -13.42
C GLY A 28 8.63 7.52 -12.18
N ARG A 29 7.59 7.95 -11.43
CA ARG A 29 7.00 7.13 -10.35
C ARG A 29 6.12 6.02 -10.93
N ILE A 30 5.35 6.31 -11.99
CA ILE A 30 4.54 5.30 -12.69
C ILE A 30 5.45 4.24 -13.32
N GLU A 31 6.51 4.65 -14.01
CA GLU A 31 7.49 3.73 -14.60
C GLU A 31 8.13 2.83 -13.53
N ARG A 32 8.45 3.40 -12.36
CA ARG A 32 8.97 2.63 -11.24
C ARG A 32 7.96 1.61 -10.72
N ILE A 33 6.69 1.98 -10.56
CA ILE A 33 5.63 1.05 -10.14
C ILE A 33 5.49 -0.09 -11.16
N LEU A 34 5.50 0.23 -12.47
CA LEU A 34 5.43 -0.78 -13.53
C LEU A 34 6.66 -1.70 -13.53
N GLN A 35 7.85 -1.16 -13.31
CA GLN A 35 9.07 -1.96 -13.23
C GLN A 35 9.10 -2.84 -11.98
N GLU A 36 8.73 -2.30 -10.81
CA GLU A 36 8.63 -3.07 -9.56
C GLU A 36 7.65 -4.23 -9.71
N ASN A 37 6.51 -4.02 -10.40
CA ASN A 37 5.57 -5.08 -10.73
C ASN A 37 6.14 -6.08 -11.75
N LEU A 38 6.87 -5.63 -12.77
CA LEU A 38 7.51 -6.51 -13.73
C LEU A 38 8.53 -7.43 -13.04
N ASP A 39 9.32 -6.90 -12.11
CA ASP A 39 10.34 -7.64 -11.35
C ASP A 39 9.75 -8.76 -10.47
N LEU A 40 8.42 -8.75 -10.22
CA LEU A 40 7.71 -9.84 -9.54
C LEU A 40 7.54 -11.07 -10.44
N TYR A 41 7.40 -10.85 -11.75
CA TYR A 41 7.02 -11.89 -12.72
C TYR A 41 8.14 -12.22 -13.72
N ALA A 42 9.14 -11.35 -13.86
CA ALA A 42 10.21 -11.47 -14.84
C ALA A 42 11.60 -11.27 -14.20
N PRO A 43 12.65 -11.90 -14.75
CA PRO A 43 14.03 -11.65 -14.31
C PRO A 43 14.43 -10.18 -14.42
N LYS A 44 15.28 -9.70 -13.51
CA LYS A 44 15.72 -8.29 -13.46
C LYS A 44 16.45 -7.81 -14.72
N ASP A 45 17.00 -8.72 -15.52
CA ASP A 45 17.70 -8.42 -16.78
C ASP A 45 16.76 -8.34 -18.00
N THR A 46 15.44 -8.43 -17.78
CA THR A 46 14.41 -8.27 -18.83
C THR A 46 14.49 -6.88 -19.47
N ILE A 47 14.65 -5.82 -18.67
CA ILE A 47 14.84 -4.46 -19.19
C ILE A 47 16.33 -4.19 -19.37
N ARG A 48 16.78 -4.14 -20.64
CA ARG A 48 18.15 -3.77 -21.00
C ARG A 48 18.20 -2.32 -21.43
N ARG A 49 18.92 -1.49 -20.66
CA ARG A 49 19.12 -0.06 -20.92
C ARG A 49 20.42 0.17 -21.68
N SER A 50 20.59 1.38 -22.22
CA SER A 50 21.73 1.72 -23.09
C SER A 50 21.83 0.81 -24.32
N HIS A 51 20.68 0.35 -24.82
CA HIS A 51 20.58 -0.43 -26.06
C HIS A 51 19.76 0.40 -27.05
N ARG A 52 20.38 0.80 -28.16
CA ARG A 52 19.75 1.60 -29.21
C ARG A 52 19.42 0.71 -30.41
N PHE A 53 18.14 0.63 -30.74
CA PHE A 53 17.68 -0.03 -31.96
C PHE A 53 18.28 0.66 -33.20
N LEU A 54 18.75 -0.12 -34.17
CA LEU A 54 19.28 0.37 -35.44
C LEU A 54 18.34 0.07 -36.60
N GLU A 55 18.09 -1.22 -36.83
CA GLU A 55 17.23 -1.73 -37.90
C GLU A 55 16.70 -3.12 -37.56
N TYR A 56 15.67 -3.56 -38.29
CA TYR A 56 15.28 -4.97 -38.32
C TYR A 56 15.25 -5.44 -39.78
N THR A 57 15.53 -6.73 -39.98
CA THR A 57 15.36 -7.42 -41.26
C THR A 57 14.46 -8.63 -41.06
N VAL A 58 13.72 -8.99 -42.10
CA VAL A 58 12.87 -10.17 -42.11
C VAL A 58 13.61 -11.26 -42.88
N ASP A 59 13.96 -12.33 -42.19
CA ASP A 59 14.69 -13.46 -42.74
C ASP A 59 13.81 -14.72 -42.71
N GLU A 60 13.21 -15.01 -43.86
CA GLU A 60 12.27 -16.11 -44.07
C GLU A 60 12.95 -17.50 -43.97
N ALA A 61 14.28 -17.59 -43.98
CA ALA A 61 14.99 -18.84 -43.76
C ALA A 61 14.85 -19.37 -42.32
N HIS A 62 14.41 -18.52 -41.38
CA HIS A 62 14.25 -18.84 -39.96
C HIS A 62 12.79 -18.61 -39.52
N PRO A 63 11.84 -19.49 -39.93
CA PRO A 63 10.40 -19.25 -39.78
C PRO A 63 9.93 -19.11 -38.32
N ASP A 64 10.62 -19.74 -37.36
CA ASP A 64 10.28 -19.65 -35.93
C ASP A 64 10.67 -18.30 -35.29
N PHE A 65 11.68 -17.61 -35.82
CA PHE A 65 12.16 -16.31 -35.34
C PHE A 65 12.59 -15.43 -36.53
N PRO A 66 11.62 -15.00 -37.37
CA PRO A 66 11.92 -14.41 -38.67
C PRO A 66 12.41 -12.97 -38.59
N ILE A 67 12.28 -12.29 -37.44
CA ILE A 67 12.70 -10.90 -37.29
C ILE A 67 14.11 -10.87 -36.68
N LEU A 68 15.11 -10.43 -37.45
CA LEU A 68 16.45 -10.16 -36.97
C LEU A 68 16.58 -8.66 -36.65
N VAL A 69 16.66 -8.34 -35.37
CA VAL A 69 16.87 -6.97 -34.86
C VAL A 69 18.36 -6.73 -34.66
N LYS A 70 18.87 -5.64 -35.21
CA LYS A 70 20.21 -5.12 -34.92
C LYS A 70 20.11 -3.93 -33.99
N TYR A 71 20.99 -3.91 -33.00
CA TYR A 71 21.08 -2.84 -32.01
C TYR A 71 22.54 -2.56 -31.71
N GLU A 72 22.81 -1.39 -31.13
CA GLU A 72 24.08 -1.11 -30.49
C GLU A 72 23.86 -0.93 -28.99
N TYR A 73 24.90 -1.18 -28.19
CA TYR A 73 24.85 -1.01 -26.76
C TYR A 73 26.16 -0.46 -26.22
N ASP A 74 26.06 0.36 -25.18
CA ASP A 74 27.21 0.97 -24.52
C ASP A 74 27.70 0.08 -23.38
N LEU A 75 28.97 -0.30 -23.42
CA LEU A 75 29.64 -0.99 -22.33
C LEU A 75 30.03 -0.03 -21.20
N PRO A 76 30.21 -0.51 -19.96
CA PRO A 76 30.62 0.32 -18.82
C PRO A 76 31.96 1.08 -19.02
N ASN A 77 32.80 0.61 -19.94
CA ASN A 77 34.08 1.25 -20.30
C ASN A 77 33.91 2.40 -21.33
N GLY A 78 32.68 2.74 -21.72
CA GLY A 78 32.36 3.79 -22.69
C GLY A 78 32.51 3.37 -24.16
N VAL A 79 32.77 2.09 -24.45
CA VAL A 79 32.82 1.55 -25.82
C VAL A 79 31.41 1.15 -26.26
N THR A 80 30.99 1.59 -27.45
CA THR A 80 29.75 1.14 -28.08
C THR A 80 30.03 -0.09 -28.95
N GLU A 81 29.30 -1.18 -28.71
CA GLU A 81 29.35 -2.41 -29.50
C GLU A 81 28.03 -2.64 -30.24
N GLN A 82 28.05 -3.50 -31.26
CA GLN A 82 26.84 -3.91 -32.00
C GLN A 82 26.44 -5.33 -31.62
N GLY A 83 25.14 -5.54 -31.44
CA GLY A 83 24.52 -6.83 -31.18
C GLY A 83 23.38 -7.11 -32.15
N ALA A 84 22.96 -8.37 -32.19
CA ALA A 84 21.79 -8.79 -32.93
C ALA A 84 20.97 -9.82 -32.15
N VAL A 85 19.66 -9.81 -32.33
CA VAL A 85 18.73 -10.76 -31.70
C VAL A 85 17.64 -11.17 -32.68
N ARG A 86 17.30 -12.47 -32.70
CA ARG A 86 16.16 -12.98 -33.45
C ARG A 86 14.93 -13.07 -32.56
N THR A 87 13.79 -12.64 -33.07
CA THR A 87 12.52 -12.65 -32.33
C THR A 87 11.35 -13.07 -33.23
N ARG A 88 10.28 -13.55 -32.59
CA ARG A 88 8.99 -13.86 -33.23
C ARG A 88 8.20 -12.61 -33.56
N TYR A 89 8.26 -11.63 -32.65
CA TYR A 89 7.52 -10.38 -32.69
C TYR A 89 8.41 -9.23 -32.26
N LEU A 90 8.19 -8.05 -32.85
CA LEU A 90 8.83 -6.80 -32.48
C LEU A 90 7.76 -5.76 -32.18
N VAL A 91 7.83 -5.12 -31.02
CA VAL A 91 6.93 -4.01 -30.65
C VAL A 91 7.75 -2.74 -30.48
N GLY A 92 7.52 -1.76 -31.35
CA GLY A 92 8.12 -0.44 -31.30
C GLY A 92 7.35 0.48 -30.37
N ALA A 93 7.84 0.62 -29.14
CA ALA A 93 7.40 1.61 -28.15
C ALA A 93 8.43 2.75 -28.00
N ASP A 94 9.10 3.12 -29.10
CA ASP A 94 10.28 4.00 -29.16
C ASP A 94 9.95 5.48 -29.45
N GLY A 95 8.69 5.88 -29.20
CA GLY A 95 8.23 7.27 -29.16
C GLY A 95 8.10 7.97 -30.52
N ALA A 96 7.88 9.28 -30.50
CA ALA A 96 7.55 10.09 -31.69
C ALA A 96 8.57 9.97 -32.84
N ARG A 97 9.85 9.73 -32.50
CA ARG A 97 10.96 9.56 -33.46
C ARG A 97 11.27 8.10 -33.80
N SER A 98 10.29 7.21 -33.61
CA SER A 98 10.41 5.78 -33.80
C SER A 98 11.23 5.40 -35.03
N LEU A 99 12.28 4.61 -34.79
CA LEU A 99 13.06 3.96 -35.84
C LEU A 99 12.33 2.73 -36.35
N VAL A 100 11.62 1.99 -35.48
CA VAL A 100 10.82 0.84 -35.88
C VAL A 100 9.76 1.25 -36.91
N ARG A 101 9.01 2.32 -36.66
CA ARG A 101 8.04 2.87 -37.63
C ARG A 101 8.68 3.22 -38.97
N ARG A 102 9.87 3.83 -38.95
CA ARG A 102 10.58 4.20 -40.18
C ARG A 102 11.07 2.97 -40.95
N CYS A 103 11.54 1.93 -40.27
CA CYS A 103 11.86 0.65 -40.88
C CYS A 103 10.64 -0.04 -41.50
N MET A 104 9.43 0.20 -40.97
CA MET A 104 8.17 -0.23 -41.59
C MET A 104 7.79 0.60 -42.83
N GLY A 105 8.52 1.68 -43.16
CA GLY A 105 8.18 2.61 -44.23
C GLY A 105 6.99 3.52 -43.91
N LEU A 106 6.69 3.72 -42.62
CA LEU A 106 5.55 4.51 -42.17
C LEU A 106 5.99 5.90 -41.68
N GLU A 107 5.15 6.90 -41.96
CA GLU A 107 5.33 8.28 -41.53
C GLU A 107 4.14 8.76 -40.70
N LEU A 108 4.37 9.68 -39.77
CA LEU A 108 3.31 10.34 -39.01
C LEU A 108 2.68 11.42 -39.90
N GLN A 109 1.44 11.19 -40.31
CA GLN A 109 0.63 12.10 -41.12
C GLN A 109 -0.19 13.01 -40.21
N GLY A 110 -0.28 14.29 -40.56
CA GLY A 110 -1.06 15.28 -39.82
C GLY A 110 -0.41 16.66 -39.85
N GLU A 111 -1.04 17.61 -39.18
CA GLU A 111 -0.62 19.01 -39.18
C GLU A 111 0.20 19.35 -37.94
N THR A 112 0.97 20.43 -38.04
CA THR A 112 1.68 21.00 -36.89
C THR A 112 1.29 22.45 -36.79
N THR A 113 0.69 22.80 -35.67
CA THR A 113 0.26 24.17 -35.42
C THR A 113 1.45 25.04 -35.07
N ASP A 114 1.33 26.34 -35.30
CA ASP A 114 2.36 27.31 -34.91
C ASP A 114 2.29 27.67 -33.41
N HIS A 115 1.36 27.08 -32.65
CA HIS A 115 1.19 27.35 -31.22
C HIS A 115 2.26 26.64 -30.39
N ILE A 116 3.03 27.44 -29.66
CA ILE A 116 4.03 26.97 -28.70
C ILE A 116 3.45 27.11 -27.28
N TRP A 117 3.69 26.10 -26.45
CA TRP A 117 3.30 26.07 -25.06
C TRP A 117 4.53 25.90 -24.18
N GLY A 118 4.71 26.82 -23.25
CA GLY A 118 5.67 26.67 -22.16
C GLY A 118 5.07 25.76 -21.09
N VAL A 119 5.88 24.88 -20.52
CA VAL A 119 5.49 24.04 -19.39
C VAL A 119 6.51 24.17 -18.29
N CYS A 120 6.04 24.33 -17.06
CA CYS A 120 6.91 24.48 -15.90
C CYS A 120 6.32 23.74 -14.69
N ASP A 121 7.12 22.89 -14.05
CA ASP A 121 6.85 22.26 -12.76
C ASP A 121 7.61 23.02 -11.68
N PHE A 122 6.89 23.65 -10.77
CA PHE A 122 7.48 24.47 -9.72
C PHE A 122 6.60 24.53 -8.48
N VAL A 123 7.15 25.02 -7.37
CA VAL A 123 6.37 25.34 -6.17
C VAL A 123 5.81 26.76 -6.32
N ALA A 124 4.50 26.86 -6.48
CA ALA A 124 3.84 28.15 -6.72
C ALA A 124 3.77 29.01 -5.45
N ASP A 125 4.07 30.29 -5.61
CA ASP A 125 3.80 31.39 -4.67
C ASP A 125 2.87 32.38 -5.37
N THR A 126 1.63 32.42 -4.90
CA THR A 126 0.51 33.04 -5.61
C THR A 126 -0.67 33.30 -4.69
N ASP A 127 -1.45 34.34 -4.98
CA ASP A 127 -2.75 34.62 -4.36
C ASP A 127 -3.94 34.15 -5.22
N PHE A 128 -3.69 33.57 -6.40
CA PHE A 128 -4.71 32.92 -7.23
C PHE A 128 -5.46 31.82 -6.45
N PRO A 129 -6.79 31.94 -6.26
CA PRO A 129 -7.54 31.13 -5.30
C PRO A 129 -7.68 29.65 -5.69
N ASP A 130 -7.51 29.30 -6.97
CA ASP A 130 -7.68 27.93 -7.47
C ASP A 130 -6.37 27.26 -7.90
N ILE A 131 -5.20 27.72 -7.45
CA ILE A 131 -3.90 27.14 -7.85
C ILE A 131 -3.77 25.62 -7.53
N ARG A 132 -4.59 25.11 -6.61
CA ARG A 132 -4.65 23.68 -6.24
C ARG A 132 -5.77 22.89 -6.92
N LYS A 133 -6.46 23.49 -7.89
CA LYS A 133 -7.45 22.82 -8.73
C LYS A 133 -6.93 22.76 -10.16
N ARG A 134 -7.40 21.78 -10.93
CA ARG A 134 -7.23 21.82 -12.39
C ARG A 134 -8.03 23.01 -12.92
N CYS A 135 -7.38 23.91 -13.63
CA CYS A 135 -8.03 25.12 -14.14
C CYS A 135 -7.63 25.40 -15.58
N ALA A 136 -8.62 25.79 -16.39
CA ALA A 136 -8.41 26.49 -17.65
C ALA A 136 -8.63 27.98 -17.40
N VAL A 137 -7.60 28.80 -17.66
CA VAL A 137 -7.64 30.25 -17.47
C VAL A 137 -7.50 30.89 -18.84
N HIS A 138 -8.46 31.74 -19.20
CA HIS A 138 -8.46 32.50 -20.44
C HIS A 138 -8.46 34.00 -20.13
N SER A 139 -7.64 34.75 -20.85
CA SER A 139 -7.51 36.21 -20.74
C SER A 139 -7.14 36.82 -22.09
N ASP A 140 -7.19 38.15 -22.21
CA ASP A 140 -6.71 38.87 -23.40
C ASP A 140 -5.22 38.63 -23.67
N ALA A 141 -4.43 38.32 -22.63
CA ALA A 141 -3.01 38.01 -22.74
C ALA A 141 -2.72 36.56 -23.20
N GLY A 142 -3.73 35.69 -23.26
CA GLY A 142 -3.61 34.29 -23.63
C GLY A 142 -4.20 33.33 -22.59
N SER A 143 -3.91 32.05 -22.78
CA SER A 143 -4.47 30.96 -21.97
C SER A 143 -3.43 30.22 -21.14
N VAL A 144 -3.81 29.82 -19.92
CA VAL A 144 -3.00 28.99 -19.03
C VAL A 144 -3.82 27.81 -18.52
N MET A 145 -3.21 26.62 -18.51
CA MET A 145 -3.75 25.46 -17.81
C MET A 145 -2.97 25.19 -16.52
N VAL A 146 -3.67 25.16 -15.40
CA VAL A 146 -3.13 24.80 -14.08
C VAL A 146 -3.36 23.33 -13.84
N ILE A 147 -2.29 22.59 -13.51
CA ILE A 147 -2.33 21.19 -13.14
C ILE A 147 -1.71 21.05 -11.74
N PRO A 148 -2.49 20.81 -10.68
CA PRO A 148 -1.93 20.54 -9.36
C PRO A 148 -1.15 19.22 -9.42
N ARG A 149 -0.03 19.14 -8.70
CA ARG A 149 0.88 17.98 -8.69
C ARG A 149 1.17 17.52 -7.27
N GLU A 150 1.79 16.34 -7.19
CA GLU A 150 2.06 15.65 -5.94
C GLU A 150 3.06 16.37 -5.03
N ARG A 151 3.11 15.92 -3.78
CA ARG A 151 4.10 16.35 -2.80
C ARG A 151 5.49 15.80 -3.13
N ILE A 152 6.49 16.68 -3.15
CA ILE A 152 7.90 16.33 -3.37
C ILE A 152 8.64 16.12 -2.06
N ALA A 153 9.89 15.64 -2.13
CA ALA A 153 10.69 15.25 -0.96
C ALA A 153 10.93 16.39 0.05
N THR A 154 10.87 17.65 -0.40
CA THR A 154 10.95 18.85 0.46
C THR A 154 9.71 19.05 1.32
N GLY A 155 8.63 18.30 1.06
CA GLY A 155 7.34 18.47 1.71
C GLY A 155 6.44 19.52 1.05
N GLU A 156 6.92 20.22 0.03
CA GLU A 156 6.15 21.17 -0.78
C GLU A 156 5.29 20.44 -1.83
N TYR A 157 4.23 21.11 -2.30
CA TYR A 157 3.39 20.60 -3.39
C TYR A 157 3.69 21.32 -4.69
N LEU A 158 4.03 20.56 -5.73
CA LEU A 158 4.27 21.08 -7.06
C LEU A 158 2.97 21.57 -7.73
N THR A 159 3.14 22.50 -8.66
CA THR A 159 2.12 22.89 -9.63
C THR A 159 2.78 22.88 -11.01
N ARG A 160 2.10 22.26 -11.98
CA ARG A 160 2.46 22.34 -13.40
C ARG A 160 1.62 23.42 -14.06
N LEU A 161 2.25 24.35 -14.76
CA LEU A 161 1.56 25.28 -15.65
C LEU A 161 1.85 24.91 -17.10
N TYR A 162 0.80 24.89 -17.93
CA TYR A 162 0.92 25.02 -19.38
C TYR A 162 0.55 26.46 -19.74
N VAL A 163 1.50 27.21 -20.30
CA VAL A 163 1.35 28.63 -20.63
C VAL A 163 1.41 28.79 -22.14
N GLN A 164 0.35 29.36 -22.73
CA GLN A 164 0.35 29.70 -24.14
C GLN A 164 1.39 30.78 -24.38
N VAL A 165 2.29 30.55 -25.35
CA VAL A 165 3.24 31.55 -25.80
C VAL A 165 2.61 32.30 -26.99
N PRO A 166 2.41 33.62 -26.91
CA PRO A 166 1.95 34.42 -28.03
C PRO A 166 2.87 34.27 -29.25
N GLY A 167 2.30 34.27 -30.45
CA GLY A 167 3.03 34.05 -31.72
C GLY A 167 4.00 35.17 -32.14
N GLU A 168 4.25 36.15 -31.27
CA GLU A 168 5.10 37.33 -31.50
C GLU A 168 6.53 37.18 -30.94
N VAL A 169 7.02 35.95 -30.76
CA VAL A 169 8.45 35.73 -30.52
C VAL A 169 9.21 36.05 -31.81
N ALA A 170 9.67 37.31 -31.92
CA ALA A 170 10.48 37.93 -32.99
C ALA A 170 10.52 37.17 -34.33
N ARG A 171 9.70 37.62 -35.30
CA ARG A 171 9.74 37.21 -36.71
C ARG A 171 10.97 37.75 -37.46
N ASP A 172 12.17 37.60 -36.89
CA ASP A 172 13.41 37.77 -37.66
C ASP A 172 13.65 36.49 -38.47
N VAL A 173 12.76 36.26 -39.43
CA VAL A 173 12.84 35.18 -40.42
C VAL A 173 13.52 35.76 -41.65
N ASP A 174 14.78 35.36 -41.85
CA ASP A 174 15.49 35.60 -43.09
C ASP A 174 14.69 34.95 -44.25
N PRO A 175 14.38 35.63 -45.36
CA PRO A 175 13.43 35.15 -46.38
C PRO A 175 13.77 33.81 -47.08
N GLY A 176 14.92 33.21 -46.78
CA GLY A 176 15.37 31.90 -47.29
C GLY A 176 15.45 30.77 -46.25
N MET A 177 15.04 30.99 -45.00
CA MET A 177 15.16 29.99 -43.92
C MET A 177 14.05 28.92 -44.00
N ASP A 178 14.42 27.64 -43.97
CA ASP A 178 13.42 26.56 -43.98
C ASP A 178 12.53 26.56 -42.70
N LYS A 179 11.28 26.09 -42.85
CA LYS A 179 10.28 26.10 -41.77
C LYS A 179 10.77 25.39 -40.50
N LYS A 180 11.53 24.29 -40.66
CA LYS A 180 12.04 23.47 -39.55
C LYS A 180 13.07 24.22 -38.69
N THR A 181 13.94 25.01 -39.31
CA THR A 181 14.97 25.82 -38.67
C THR A 181 14.35 27.04 -37.99
N ALA A 182 13.38 27.69 -38.65
CA ALA A 182 12.61 28.78 -38.07
C ALA A 182 11.84 28.35 -36.80
N ASP A 183 11.20 27.17 -36.81
CA ASP A 183 10.48 26.63 -35.64
C ASP A 183 11.43 26.26 -34.49
N LYS A 184 12.63 25.76 -34.81
CA LYS A 184 13.67 25.48 -33.79
C LYS A 184 14.18 26.76 -33.14
N LYS A 185 14.38 27.82 -33.93
CA LYS A 185 14.79 29.15 -33.44
C LYS A 185 13.70 29.76 -32.53
N ARG A 186 12.42 29.68 -32.93
CA ARG A 186 11.27 30.12 -32.13
C ARG A 186 11.15 29.38 -30.79
N ARG A 187 11.27 28.05 -30.78
CA ARG A 187 11.29 27.27 -29.52
C ARG A 187 12.48 27.62 -28.63
N GLY A 188 13.66 27.82 -29.22
CA GLY A 188 14.87 28.19 -28.48
C GLY A 188 14.81 29.57 -27.83
N ALA A 189 13.92 30.44 -28.31
CA ALA A 189 13.68 31.76 -27.73
C ALA A 189 12.69 31.74 -26.55
N VAL A 190 11.96 30.62 -26.33
CA VAL A 190 11.10 30.47 -25.14
C VAL A 190 11.99 30.14 -23.93
N THR A 191 12.14 31.13 -23.05
CA THR A 191 12.87 30.97 -21.79
C THR A 191 11.92 30.78 -20.62
N LEU A 192 12.41 30.21 -19.53
CA LEU A 192 11.67 30.12 -18.27
C LEU A 192 11.14 31.49 -17.81
N GLN A 193 11.97 32.54 -17.94
CA GLN A 193 11.60 33.91 -17.60
C GLN A 193 10.39 34.37 -18.42
N TYR A 194 10.41 34.13 -19.73
CA TYR A 194 9.32 34.47 -20.63
C TYR A 194 8.03 33.70 -20.30
N ILE A 195 8.12 32.42 -19.94
CA ILE A 195 6.97 31.61 -19.49
C ILE A 195 6.28 32.27 -18.28
N PHE A 196 7.06 32.75 -17.30
CA PHE A 196 6.51 33.41 -16.12
C PHE A 196 6.01 34.83 -16.39
N GLU A 197 6.62 35.57 -17.32
CA GLU A 197 6.10 36.86 -17.77
C GLU A 197 4.71 36.71 -18.40
N GLN A 198 4.53 35.72 -19.28
CA GLN A 198 3.23 35.41 -19.87
C GLN A 198 2.23 34.90 -18.83
N ALA A 199 2.64 34.01 -17.92
CA ALA A 199 1.77 33.54 -16.84
C ALA A 199 1.25 34.72 -15.99
N ARG A 200 2.11 35.67 -15.58
CA ARG A 200 1.69 36.85 -14.81
C ARG A 200 0.71 37.74 -15.56
N ALA A 201 0.90 37.90 -16.88
CA ALA A 201 -0.04 38.66 -17.70
C ALA A 201 -1.43 37.98 -17.74
N VAL A 202 -1.47 36.65 -17.87
CA VAL A 202 -2.73 35.89 -17.90
C VAL A 202 -3.44 35.85 -16.55
N PHE A 203 -2.69 35.75 -15.44
CA PHE A 203 -3.27 35.66 -14.10
C PHE A 203 -3.71 37.01 -13.51
N HIS A 204 -3.42 38.15 -14.14
CA HIS A 204 -3.75 39.46 -13.58
C HIS A 204 -5.25 39.57 -13.19
N PRO A 205 -5.58 40.04 -11.97
CA PRO A 205 -4.74 40.77 -11.01
C PRO A 205 -3.99 39.90 -9.99
N TYR A 206 -4.04 38.57 -10.10
CA TYR A 206 -3.37 37.67 -9.17
C TYR A 206 -1.86 37.63 -9.42
N ASN A 207 -1.09 37.55 -8.34
CA ASN A 207 0.34 37.37 -8.36
C ASN A 207 0.68 35.90 -8.59
N ILE A 208 1.65 35.60 -9.44
CA ILE A 208 2.19 34.24 -9.58
C ILE A 208 3.71 34.26 -9.74
N GLY A 209 4.38 33.39 -9.00
CA GLY A 209 5.83 33.24 -9.03
C GLY A 209 6.30 31.93 -8.44
N ILE A 210 7.62 31.72 -8.52
CA ILE A 210 8.29 30.60 -7.87
C ILE A 210 8.50 30.95 -6.41
N LYS A 211 8.11 30.05 -5.50
CA LYS A 211 8.28 30.25 -4.06
C LYS A 211 9.74 30.51 -3.71
N LYS A 212 9.98 31.56 -2.90
CA LYS A 212 11.31 31.93 -2.44
C LYS A 212 12.02 30.75 -1.77
N GLY A 213 13.25 30.47 -2.21
CA GLY A 213 14.05 29.34 -1.71
C GLY A 213 13.78 28.01 -2.42
N THR A 214 12.94 28.00 -3.45
CA THR A 214 12.73 26.84 -4.34
C THR A 214 13.21 27.15 -5.75
N ASN A 215 13.47 26.10 -6.54
CA ASN A 215 13.76 26.20 -7.97
C ASN A 215 12.69 25.39 -8.74
N PRO A 216 12.42 25.70 -10.01
CA PRO A 216 11.62 24.83 -10.86
C PRO A 216 12.29 23.46 -10.99
N ASP A 217 11.49 22.41 -10.80
CA ASP A 217 11.96 21.03 -10.89
C ASP A 217 12.23 20.66 -12.35
N TRP A 218 11.40 21.16 -13.27
CA TRP A 218 11.50 20.87 -14.69
C TRP A 218 10.72 21.90 -15.51
N TRP A 219 11.20 22.22 -16.72
CA TRP A 219 10.45 23.03 -17.68
C TRP A 219 10.82 22.68 -19.12
N ALA A 220 9.91 22.92 -20.07
CA ALA A 220 10.14 22.75 -21.50
C ALA A 220 9.22 23.63 -22.34
N ALA A 221 9.51 23.73 -23.64
CA ALA A 221 8.63 24.34 -24.63
C ALA A 221 8.19 23.28 -25.65
N TYR A 222 6.89 23.06 -25.76
CA TYR A 222 6.29 22.12 -26.70
C TYR A 222 5.64 22.86 -27.86
N GLN A 223 5.80 22.33 -29.07
CA GLN A 223 4.97 22.71 -30.20
C GLN A 223 3.89 21.65 -30.36
N ILE A 224 2.65 22.08 -30.53
CA ILE A 224 1.53 21.17 -30.71
C ILE A 224 1.54 20.62 -32.15
N GLY A 225 1.53 19.29 -32.27
CA GLY A 225 1.29 18.59 -33.52
C GLY A 225 0.41 17.38 -33.31
N GLN A 226 -0.67 17.31 -34.08
CA GLN A 226 -1.60 16.17 -34.13
C GLN A 226 -1.24 15.33 -35.34
N ARG A 227 -0.72 14.13 -35.10
CA ARG A 227 -0.27 13.24 -36.18
C ARG A 227 -0.52 11.79 -35.82
N MET A 228 -0.82 10.96 -36.81
CA MET A 228 -0.82 9.50 -36.67
C MET A 228 -0.33 8.82 -37.93
N THR A 229 0.11 7.57 -37.81
CA THR A 229 0.32 6.69 -38.95
C THR A 229 -0.99 5.98 -39.31
N PRO A 230 -1.24 5.70 -40.61
CA PRO A 230 -2.41 4.95 -41.05
C PRO A 230 -2.39 3.46 -40.65
N LYS A 231 -1.22 2.93 -40.25
CA LYS A 231 -1.02 1.52 -39.86
C LYS A 231 -0.22 1.41 -38.59
N PHE A 232 -0.56 0.44 -37.73
CA PHE A 232 0.08 0.16 -36.45
C PHE A 232 0.80 -1.19 -36.44
N SER A 233 0.64 -1.98 -37.50
CA SER A 233 1.24 -3.30 -37.67
C SER A 233 1.82 -3.49 -39.07
N ALA A 234 2.79 -4.39 -39.20
CA ALA A 234 3.31 -4.84 -40.48
C ALA A 234 3.14 -6.35 -40.62
N ARG A 235 2.41 -6.70 -41.68
CA ARG A 235 2.17 -8.08 -42.12
C ARG A 235 3.37 -8.62 -42.88
N MET A 236 3.79 -9.82 -42.52
CA MET A 236 4.84 -10.55 -43.24
C MET A 236 4.25 -11.34 -44.41
N ARG A 237 5.11 -11.90 -45.27
CA ARG A 237 4.67 -12.69 -46.44
C ARG A 237 3.90 -13.95 -46.06
N ASP A 238 4.13 -14.46 -44.86
CA ASP A 238 3.40 -15.59 -44.26
C ASP A 238 1.96 -15.22 -43.83
N GLY A 239 1.54 -13.96 -44.02
CA GLY A 239 0.22 -13.45 -43.69
C GLY A 239 0.05 -13.02 -42.23
N VAL A 240 1.08 -13.16 -41.38
CA VAL A 240 1.01 -12.87 -39.95
C VAL A 240 1.58 -11.47 -39.64
N ASP A 241 0.88 -10.73 -38.79
CA ASP A 241 1.36 -9.43 -38.30
C ASP A 241 2.42 -9.68 -37.22
N ARG A 242 3.66 -9.25 -37.48
CA ARG A 242 4.80 -9.56 -36.60
C ARG A 242 5.53 -8.35 -36.03
N VAL A 243 5.45 -7.21 -36.70
CA VAL A 243 6.00 -5.94 -36.20
C VAL A 243 4.83 -5.03 -35.87
N PHE A 244 4.80 -4.52 -34.64
CA PHE A 244 3.78 -3.61 -34.15
C PHE A 244 4.43 -2.34 -33.64
N ILE A 245 3.68 -1.26 -33.59
CA ILE A 245 4.06 0.00 -32.94
C ILE A 245 2.93 0.41 -31.98
N VAL A 246 3.27 1.08 -30.88
CA VAL A 246 2.33 1.52 -29.84
C VAL A 246 2.66 2.95 -29.36
N GLY A 247 1.66 3.66 -28.85
CA GLY A 247 1.81 4.98 -28.25
C GLY A 247 2.34 6.05 -29.19
N ASP A 248 3.28 6.88 -28.72
CA ASP A 248 3.86 7.98 -29.49
C ASP A 248 4.53 7.54 -30.82
N ALA A 249 4.90 6.26 -30.96
CA ALA A 249 5.36 5.72 -32.24
C ALA A 249 4.24 5.74 -33.30
N CYS A 250 2.98 5.63 -32.87
CA CYS A 250 1.79 5.57 -33.70
C CYS A 250 1.06 6.90 -33.86
N HIS A 251 0.92 7.67 -32.78
CA HIS A 251 0.13 8.89 -32.74
C HIS A 251 0.74 9.90 -31.77
N THR A 252 0.68 11.17 -32.10
CA THR A 252 1.16 12.28 -31.26
C THR A 252 0.09 13.37 -31.27
N HIS A 253 -0.17 13.99 -30.12
CA HIS A 253 -1.21 15.01 -29.98
C HIS A 253 -0.83 16.02 -28.90
N SER A 254 -1.68 17.03 -28.65
CA SER A 254 -1.40 18.03 -27.62
C SER A 254 -1.45 17.44 -26.20
N PRO A 255 -0.71 18.02 -25.23
CA PRO A 255 -0.78 17.60 -23.84
C PRO A 255 -2.03 18.12 -23.09
N LYS A 256 -2.90 18.91 -23.74
CA LYS A 256 -3.99 19.65 -23.08
C LYS A 256 -5.03 18.75 -22.41
N ALA A 257 -5.35 17.63 -23.05
CA ALA A 257 -6.30 16.65 -22.52
C ALA A 257 -5.64 15.55 -21.65
N GLY A 258 -4.32 15.60 -21.42
CA GLY A 258 -3.62 14.61 -20.58
C GLY A 258 -3.59 13.18 -21.14
N GLN A 259 -3.90 12.98 -22.42
CA GLN A 259 -4.16 11.65 -22.99
C GLN A 259 -2.92 10.84 -23.40
N GLY A 260 -1.74 11.46 -23.52
CA GLY A 260 -0.62 10.86 -24.27
C GLY A 260 -0.15 9.52 -23.70
N MET A 261 0.26 9.54 -22.44
CA MET A 261 0.67 8.32 -21.74
C MET A 261 -0.50 7.35 -21.53
N ASN A 262 -1.71 7.85 -21.26
CA ASN A 262 -2.90 7.01 -21.02
C ASN A 262 -3.24 6.16 -22.25
N VAL A 263 -3.41 6.78 -23.41
CA VAL A 263 -3.74 6.07 -24.66
C VAL A 263 -2.57 5.17 -25.09
N SER A 264 -1.32 5.61 -24.92
CA SER A 264 -0.13 4.81 -25.22
C SER A 264 -0.07 3.51 -24.39
N MET A 265 -0.36 3.59 -23.09
CA MET A 265 -0.46 2.40 -22.24
C MET A 265 -1.62 1.50 -22.66
N MET A 266 -2.75 2.08 -23.07
CA MET A 266 -3.91 1.30 -23.53
C MET A 266 -3.66 0.60 -24.87
N ASP A 267 -2.85 1.15 -25.77
CA ASP A 267 -2.39 0.44 -26.97
C ASP A 267 -1.61 -0.81 -26.59
N SER A 268 -0.66 -0.66 -25.67
CA SER A 268 0.18 -1.75 -25.19
C SER A 268 -0.66 -2.81 -24.45
N TYR A 269 -1.61 -2.39 -23.63
CA TYR A 269 -2.50 -3.26 -22.87
C TYR A 269 -3.44 -4.07 -23.79
N ASN A 270 -3.97 -3.45 -24.86
CA ASN A 270 -4.77 -4.13 -25.88
C ASN A 270 -3.96 -5.18 -26.66
N LEU A 271 -2.70 -4.87 -27.00
CA LEU A 271 -1.83 -5.77 -27.76
C LEU A 271 -1.30 -6.94 -26.91
N ALA A 272 -0.95 -6.70 -25.64
CA ALA A 272 -0.22 -7.64 -24.79
C ALA A 272 -0.92 -9.01 -24.68
N TRP A 273 -2.22 -9.04 -24.36
CA TRP A 273 -2.93 -10.31 -24.20
C TRP A 273 -3.10 -11.05 -25.54
N LYS A 274 -3.27 -10.32 -26.65
CA LYS A 274 -3.39 -10.89 -28.00
C LYS A 274 -2.07 -11.57 -28.41
N LEU A 275 -0.93 -10.92 -28.12
CA LEU A 275 0.39 -11.51 -28.33
C LEU A 275 0.60 -12.77 -27.50
N VAL A 276 0.22 -12.76 -26.22
CA VAL A 276 0.30 -13.94 -25.35
C VAL A 276 -0.53 -15.08 -25.92
N HIS A 277 -1.76 -14.83 -26.37
CA HIS A 277 -2.63 -15.85 -26.96
C HIS A 277 -2.02 -16.43 -28.24
N SER A 278 -1.48 -15.58 -29.12
CA SER A 278 -0.83 -16.04 -30.36
C SER A 278 0.46 -16.84 -30.07
N LEU A 279 1.30 -16.36 -29.14
CA LEU A 279 2.54 -17.04 -28.74
C LEU A 279 2.31 -18.44 -28.15
N HIS A 280 1.21 -18.62 -27.41
CA HIS A 280 0.82 -19.89 -26.83
C HIS A 280 -0.05 -20.75 -27.76
N GLY A 281 -0.30 -20.30 -29.00
CA GLY A 281 -1.14 -21.02 -29.96
C GLY A 281 -2.59 -21.17 -29.50
N LEU A 282 -3.08 -20.21 -28.71
CA LEU A 282 -4.46 -20.16 -28.24
C LEU A 282 -5.38 -19.47 -29.25
N THR A 283 -4.84 -18.69 -30.20
CA THR A 283 -5.62 -18.11 -31.28
C THR A 283 -6.03 -19.20 -32.28
N PRO A 284 -7.22 -19.12 -32.90
CA PRO A 284 -7.70 -20.15 -33.83
C PRO A 284 -6.71 -20.39 -34.96
N HIS A 285 -6.45 -21.66 -35.28
CA HIS A 285 -5.56 -22.05 -36.37
C HIS A 285 -5.89 -21.35 -37.69
N THR A 286 -4.92 -20.59 -38.16
CA THR A 286 -4.87 -20.00 -39.49
C THR A 286 -4.11 -20.95 -40.42
N LEU A 287 -4.59 -21.07 -41.67
CA LEU A 287 -3.78 -21.70 -42.71
C LEU A 287 -2.50 -20.85 -42.89
N PRO A 288 -1.35 -21.46 -43.22
CA PRO A 288 -0.16 -20.70 -43.60
C PRO A 288 -0.51 -19.69 -44.70
N GLY A 289 -0.23 -18.40 -44.49
CA GLY A 289 -0.63 -17.32 -45.41
C GLY A 289 -1.88 -16.54 -44.99
N THR A 290 -2.59 -16.93 -43.92
CA THR A 290 -3.80 -16.22 -43.44
C THR A 290 -3.56 -15.48 -42.12
N ALA A 291 -4.20 -14.33 -41.96
CA ALA A 291 -4.04 -13.44 -40.81
C ALA A 291 -4.54 -14.07 -39.50
N ASP A 292 -3.79 -13.89 -38.41
CA ASP A 292 -4.25 -14.25 -37.07
C ASP A 292 -5.48 -13.39 -36.72
N PRO A 293 -6.66 -14.00 -36.55
CA PRO A 293 -7.94 -13.30 -36.48
C PRO A 293 -8.12 -12.55 -35.15
N VAL A 294 -7.23 -12.77 -34.17
CA VAL A 294 -7.20 -12.04 -32.91
C VAL A 294 -6.16 -10.92 -32.98
N LEU A 295 -4.94 -11.18 -33.45
CA LEU A 295 -3.88 -10.16 -33.54
C LEU A 295 -4.25 -9.02 -34.49
N GLU A 296 -4.86 -9.30 -35.64
CA GLU A 296 -5.21 -8.27 -36.63
C GLU A 296 -6.20 -7.23 -36.08
N THR A 297 -6.96 -7.60 -35.03
CA THR A 297 -7.90 -6.68 -34.38
C THR A 297 -7.18 -5.55 -33.64
N PHE A 298 -5.90 -5.69 -33.28
CA PHE A 298 -5.13 -4.63 -32.64
C PHE A 298 -5.11 -3.36 -33.50
N GLU A 299 -4.73 -3.46 -34.77
CA GLU A 299 -4.68 -2.30 -35.66
C GLU A 299 -6.09 -1.71 -35.86
N ASN A 300 -7.08 -2.56 -36.15
CA ASN A 300 -8.46 -2.13 -36.38
C ASN A 300 -9.06 -1.38 -35.19
N GLU A 301 -8.78 -1.83 -33.98
CA GLU A 301 -9.25 -1.19 -32.76
C GLU A 301 -8.48 0.09 -32.47
N ARG A 302 -7.15 0.06 -32.48
CA ARG A 302 -6.33 1.15 -31.95
C ARG A 302 -6.12 2.31 -32.93
N VAL A 303 -6.13 2.06 -34.24
CA VAL A 303 -6.11 3.13 -35.24
C VAL A 303 -7.38 3.98 -35.17
N ASP A 304 -8.55 3.37 -34.95
CA ASP A 304 -9.81 4.11 -34.84
C ASP A 304 -9.82 5.00 -33.58
N ILE A 305 -9.32 4.49 -32.45
CA ILE A 305 -9.20 5.27 -31.21
C ILE A 305 -8.19 6.41 -31.36
N ALA A 306 -7.04 6.18 -32.01
CA ALA A 306 -6.07 7.24 -32.29
C ALA A 306 -6.63 8.32 -33.21
N ARG A 307 -7.50 7.96 -34.18
CA ARG A 307 -8.20 8.93 -35.02
C ARG A 307 -9.16 9.78 -34.22
N GLN A 308 -10.02 9.15 -33.40
CA GLN A 308 -10.95 9.85 -32.51
C GLN A 308 -10.20 10.79 -31.54
N LEU A 309 -9.05 10.36 -31.02
CA LEU A 309 -8.16 11.18 -30.20
C LEU A 309 -7.67 12.43 -30.92
N ILE A 310 -7.22 12.28 -32.16
CA ILE A 310 -6.75 13.41 -32.97
C ILE A 310 -7.90 14.37 -33.31
N GLU A 311 -9.07 13.84 -33.67
CA GLU A 311 -10.26 14.65 -33.95
C GLU A 311 -10.68 15.46 -32.71
N PHE A 312 -10.76 14.81 -31.55
CA PHE A 312 -11.05 15.46 -30.28
C PHE A 312 -9.99 16.50 -29.90
N ASP A 313 -8.70 16.15 -29.95
CA ASP A 313 -7.61 17.06 -29.59
C ASP A 313 -7.51 18.25 -30.54
N THR A 314 -7.88 18.08 -31.82
CA THR A 314 -7.92 19.18 -32.80
C THR A 314 -8.98 20.21 -32.41
N GLN A 315 -10.20 19.74 -32.10
CA GLN A 315 -11.28 20.60 -31.63
C GLN A 315 -10.90 21.28 -30.31
N PHE A 316 -10.47 20.49 -29.32
CA PHE A 316 -10.12 20.98 -27.99
C PHE A 316 -8.95 21.97 -28.01
N SER A 317 -7.91 21.68 -28.79
CA SER A 317 -6.74 22.54 -28.92
C SER A 317 -7.05 23.87 -29.58
N HIS A 318 -7.89 23.88 -30.62
CA HIS A 318 -8.31 25.11 -31.28
C HIS A 318 -9.04 26.02 -30.30
N MET A 319 -9.95 25.45 -29.50
CA MET A 319 -10.72 26.24 -28.54
C MET A 319 -9.88 26.80 -27.40
N PHE A 320 -8.94 26.01 -26.90
CA PHE A 320 -8.08 26.44 -25.81
C PHE A 320 -7.03 27.49 -26.27
N SER A 321 -6.72 27.54 -27.56
CA SER A 321 -5.75 28.49 -28.13
C SER A 321 -6.41 29.78 -28.66
N GLY A 322 -7.73 29.82 -28.83
CA GLY A 322 -8.48 30.97 -29.35
C GLY A 322 -8.71 32.06 -28.31
N GLN A 323 -8.85 33.31 -28.76
CA GLN A 323 -9.29 34.42 -27.90
C GLN A 323 -10.81 34.35 -27.69
N ILE A 324 -11.24 34.21 -26.44
CA ILE A 324 -12.65 34.19 -26.07
C ILE A 324 -13.15 35.64 -25.92
N GLY A 325 -14.13 36.05 -26.72
CA GLY A 325 -14.88 37.30 -26.51
C GLY A 325 -14.32 38.59 -27.14
N SER A 326 -13.58 38.54 -28.25
CA SER A 326 -13.22 39.77 -28.99
C SER A 326 -14.47 40.49 -29.54
N ALA A 327 -14.52 41.82 -29.45
CA ALA A 327 -15.66 42.65 -29.84
C ALA A 327 -15.98 42.68 -31.36
N ASP A 328 -15.21 41.97 -32.19
CA ASP A 328 -15.45 41.86 -33.64
C ASP A 328 -16.42 40.73 -33.97
N LYS A 329 -17.62 41.10 -34.42
CA LYS A 329 -18.71 40.17 -34.80
C LYS A 329 -18.46 39.34 -36.06
N GLU A 330 -17.36 39.55 -36.78
CA GLU A 330 -17.05 38.85 -38.04
C GLU A 330 -16.00 37.73 -37.90
N ALA A 331 -15.26 37.66 -36.79
CA ALA A 331 -14.47 36.49 -36.42
C ALA A 331 -15.24 35.72 -35.36
N ALA A 332 -15.89 34.61 -35.72
CA ALA A 332 -16.70 33.80 -34.82
C ALA A 332 -15.86 33.26 -33.63
N GLY A 333 -15.74 34.07 -32.58
CA GLY A 333 -15.06 33.76 -31.34
C GLY A 333 -15.87 32.75 -30.54
N LEU A 334 -15.23 31.64 -30.19
CA LEU A 334 -15.79 30.58 -29.38
C LEU A 334 -16.37 31.12 -28.07
N THR A 335 -17.61 30.73 -27.76
CA THR A 335 -18.26 31.11 -26.51
C THR A 335 -17.76 30.22 -25.37
N HIS A 336 -17.82 30.74 -24.14
CA HIS A 336 -17.50 29.93 -22.95
C HIS A 336 -18.44 28.72 -22.80
N GLU A 337 -19.70 28.84 -23.23
CA GLU A 337 -20.67 27.75 -23.23
C GLU A 337 -20.27 26.62 -24.19
N GLU A 338 -19.78 26.94 -25.39
CA GLU A 338 -19.27 25.93 -26.34
C GLU A 338 -18.04 25.21 -25.80
N PHE A 339 -17.15 25.93 -25.12
CA PHE A 339 -15.99 25.32 -24.47
C PHE A 339 -16.42 24.31 -23.38
N LEU A 340 -17.35 24.71 -22.51
CA LEU A 340 -17.88 23.81 -21.47
C LEU A 340 -18.62 22.60 -22.07
N ARG A 341 -19.37 22.80 -23.16
CA ARG A 341 -20.05 21.71 -23.85
C ARG A 341 -19.06 20.68 -24.38
N VAL A 342 -18.05 21.09 -25.14
CA VAL A 342 -17.07 20.14 -25.69
C VAL A 342 -16.19 19.52 -24.60
N PHE A 343 -15.87 20.26 -23.54
CA PHE A 343 -15.20 19.69 -22.37
C PHE A 343 -16.06 18.59 -21.75
N SER A 344 -17.34 18.86 -21.51
CA SER A 344 -18.28 17.90 -20.91
C SER A 344 -18.56 16.69 -21.82
N GLU A 345 -18.83 16.91 -23.11
CA GLU A 345 -19.02 15.83 -24.11
C GLU A 345 -17.74 15.00 -24.29
N GLY A 346 -16.57 15.62 -24.12
CA GLY A 346 -15.26 14.98 -24.14
C GLY A 346 -14.94 14.12 -22.94
N ASN A 347 -15.62 14.30 -21.80
CA ASN A 347 -15.29 13.62 -20.53
C ASN A 347 -15.33 12.09 -20.63
N GLY A 348 -16.25 11.54 -21.43
CA GLY A 348 -16.29 10.11 -21.69
C GLY A 348 -15.03 9.61 -22.39
N PHE A 349 -14.49 10.40 -23.31
CA PHE A 349 -13.27 10.06 -24.03
C PHE A 349 -12.02 10.29 -23.18
N THR A 350 -11.91 11.42 -22.48
CA THR A 350 -10.73 11.78 -21.67
C THR A 350 -10.54 10.87 -20.45
N SER A 351 -11.63 10.39 -19.86
CA SER A 351 -11.60 9.36 -18.80
C SER A 351 -11.19 7.97 -19.31
N GLY A 352 -11.17 7.75 -20.63
CA GLY A 352 -10.93 6.46 -21.27
C GLY A 352 -12.08 5.44 -21.13
N CYS A 353 -13.14 5.77 -20.37
CA CYS A 353 -14.24 4.84 -20.09
C CYS A 353 -15.37 4.89 -21.15
N GLY A 354 -15.42 5.93 -21.98
CA GLY A 354 -16.38 6.10 -23.07
C GLY A 354 -15.99 5.42 -24.38
N ILE A 355 -14.84 4.74 -24.44
CA ILE A 355 -14.33 4.08 -25.64
C ILE A 355 -15.24 2.90 -26.04
N GLN A 356 -15.59 2.84 -27.32
CA GLN A 356 -16.29 1.70 -27.93
C GLN A 356 -15.59 1.22 -29.19
N TYR A 357 -15.15 -0.03 -29.19
CA TYR A 357 -14.63 -0.70 -30.38
C TYR A 357 -15.76 -1.06 -31.35
N LYS A 358 -15.50 -0.86 -32.65
CA LYS A 358 -16.39 -1.27 -33.74
C LYS A 358 -16.44 -2.80 -33.86
N GLY A 359 -17.49 -3.30 -34.52
CA GLY A 359 -17.68 -4.72 -34.77
C GLY A 359 -16.48 -5.35 -35.48
N ASN A 360 -15.93 -6.40 -34.88
CA ASN A 360 -14.80 -7.17 -35.40
C ASN A 360 -14.84 -8.60 -34.85
N ARG A 361 -13.76 -9.39 -35.00
CA ARG A 361 -13.73 -10.78 -34.53
C ARG A 361 -13.94 -10.92 -33.01
N LEU A 362 -13.45 -9.96 -32.23
CA LEU A 362 -13.52 -9.90 -30.77
C LEU A 362 -14.72 -9.11 -30.24
N VAL A 363 -15.45 -8.40 -31.12
CA VAL A 363 -16.59 -7.56 -30.76
C VAL A 363 -17.73 -7.88 -31.71
N ARG A 364 -18.74 -8.60 -31.21
CA ARG A 364 -19.96 -8.89 -31.95
C ARG A 364 -21.03 -7.84 -31.58
N PRO A 365 -21.33 -6.88 -32.47
CA PRO A 365 -22.42 -5.94 -32.23
C PRO A 365 -23.75 -6.70 -32.12
N ALA A 366 -24.69 -6.12 -31.39
CA ALA A 366 -26.06 -6.63 -31.40
C ALA A 366 -26.71 -6.34 -32.76
N ASN A 367 -27.44 -7.30 -33.31
CA ASN A 367 -28.23 -7.10 -34.52
C ASN A 367 -29.58 -6.47 -34.14
N GLU A 368 -30.07 -5.51 -34.94
CA GLU A 368 -31.37 -4.84 -34.75
C GLU A 368 -32.57 -5.81 -34.72
N SER A 369 -32.44 -7.04 -35.22
CA SER A 369 -33.48 -8.08 -35.16
C SER A 369 -33.51 -8.88 -33.84
N GLN A 370 -32.68 -8.53 -32.84
CA GLN A 370 -32.60 -9.16 -31.52
C GLN A 370 -32.93 -8.18 -30.37
N ASP A 371 -33.84 -7.24 -30.60
CA ASP A 371 -34.26 -6.19 -29.65
C ASP A 371 -34.63 -6.68 -28.24
N ASP A 372 -35.02 -7.94 -28.11
CA ASP A 372 -35.53 -8.49 -26.86
C ASP A 372 -34.45 -9.00 -25.88
N ILE A 373 -33.18 -8.98 -26.30
CA ILE A 373 -31.97 -9.42 -25.56
C ILE A 373 -31.09 -8.23 -25.15
N LEU A 374 -31.29 -7.08 -25.79
CA LEU A 374 -30.42 -5.92 -25.60
C LEU A 374 -30.64 -5.27 -24.24
N PRO A 375 -29.56 -5.07 -23.45
CA PRO A 375 -29.66 -4.28 -22.25
C PRO A 375 -30.16 -2.86 -22.56
N ARG A 376 -31.07 -2.34 -21.73
CA ARG A 376 -31.71 -1.04 -21.93
C ARG A 376 -31.09 -0.01 -21.00
N GLY A 377 -30.72 1.15 -21.55
CA GLY A 377 -30.16 2.26 -20.79
C GLY A 377 -29.11 3.01 -21.60
N ASP A 378 -28.52 4.02 -20.98
CA ASP A 378 -27.41 4.75 -21.57
C ASP A 378 -26.10 3.94 -21.44
N PRO A 379 -25.39 3.65 -22.55
CA PRO A 379 -24.09 2.98 -22.52
C PRO A 379 -22.99 3.73 -21.75
N LEU A 380 -23.07 5.06 -21.63
CA LEU A 380 -22.11 5.83 -20.82
C LEU A 380 -22.40 5.69 -19.32
N SER A 381 -23.66 5.46 -18.96
CA SER A 381 -24.10 5.23 -17.59
C SER A 381 -23.90 3.78 -17.09
N GLY A 382 -23.34 2.89 -17.92
CA GLY A 382 -22.95 1.53 -17.50
C GLY A 382 -23.63 0.37 -18.21
N THR A 383 -24.58 0.64 -19.11
CA THR A 383 -25.34 -0.39 -19.83
C THR A 383 -24.40 -1.36 -20.56
N LEU A 384 -24.58 -2.67 -20.39
CA LEU A 384 -23.73 -3.69 -21.01
C LEU A 384 -23.80 -3.59 -22.53
N THR A 385 -22.69 -3.19 -23.15
CA THR A 385 -22.63 -2.88 -24.58
C THR A 385 -21.39 -3.53 -25.21
N PRO A 386 -21.54 -4.38 -26.24
CA PRO A 386 -20.40 -4.92 -26.97
C PRO A 386 -19.46 -3.82 -27.49
N GLY A 387 -18.16 -4.03 -27.30
CA GLY A 387 -17.12 -3.09 -27.68
C GLY A 387 -16.79 -2.05 -26.61
N ARG A 388 -17.57 -1.95 -25.52
CA ARG A 388 -17.28 -1.06 -24.38
C ARG A 388 -16.64 -1.80 -23.22
N ARG A 389 -15.94 -1.06 -22.35
CA ARG A 389 -15.38 -1.58 -21.10
C ARG A 389 -16.51 -1.98 -20.15
N LEU A 390 -16.41 -3.17 -19.54
CA LEU A 390 -17.28 -3.53 -18.42
C LEU A 390 -17.03 -2.58 -17.24
N ILE A 391 -18.01 -1.75 -16.90
CA ILE A 391 -17.88 -0.84 -15.75
C ILE A 391 -17.90 -1.61 -14.43
N ASN A 392 -17.39 -0.97 -13.39
CA ASN A 392 -17.34 -1.56 -12.07
C ASN A 392 -18.70 -1.40 -11.37
N VAL A 393 -19.15 -2.46 -10.69
CA VAL A 393 -20.32 -2.43 -9.81
C VAL A 393 -20.00 -3.15 -8.51
N GLU A 394 -20.59 -2.69 -7.42
CA GLU A 394 -20.56 -3.36 -6.13
C GLU A 394 -21.44 -4.62 -6.21
N VAL A 395 -20.88 -5.77 -5.87
CA VAL A 395 -21.59 -7.06 -5.84
C VAL A 395 -21.39 -7.73 -4.48
N LYS A 396 -22.31 -8.60 -4.09
CA LYS A 396 -22.20 -9.34 -2.83
C LYS A 396 -21.81 -10.78 -3.10
N ARG A 397 -20.61 -11.20 -2.72
CA ARG A 397 -20.16 -12.58 -2.92
C ARG A 397 -21.01 -13.53 -2.09
N TYR A 398 -21.49 -14.59 -2.72
CA TYR A 398 -22.39 -15.55 -2.08
C TYR A 398 -21.68 -16.35 -0.98
N ALA A 399 -20.43 -16.77 -1.22
CA ALA A 399 -19.68 -17.68 -0.36
C ALA A 399 -19.41 -17.16 1.07
N ASP A 400 -19.23 -15.84 1.24
CA ASP A 400 -18.87 -15.21 2.52
C ASP A 400 -19.68 -13.95 2.83
N ALA A 401 -20.67 -13.64 2.00
CA ALA A 401 -21.52 -12.46 2.11
C ALA A 401 -20.78 -11.11 2.04
N ASN A 402 -19.51 -11.11 1.63
CA ASN A 402 -18.72 -9.88 1.53
C ASN A 402 -19.11 -9.07 0.30
N THR A 403 -19.19 -7.76 0.49
CA THR A 403 -19.25 -6.80 -0.61
C THR A 403 -17.91 -6.80 -1.35
N ARG A 404 -17.94 -6.88 -2.67
CA ARG A 404 -16.76 -6.89 -3.55
C ARG A 404 -16.99 -5.94 -4.73
N GLN A 405 -15.91 -5.42 -5.29
CA GLN A 405 -15.94 -4.65 -6.53
C GLN A 405 -15.79 -5.62 -7.70
N LEU A 406 -16.72 -5.62 -8.66
CA LEU A 406 -16.71 -6.60 -9.74
C LEU A 406 -15.40 -6.62 -10.54
N GLN A 407 -14.76 -5.45 -10.74
CA GLN A 407 -13.49 -5.39 -11.47
C GLN A 407 -12.30 -5.99 -10.70
N ASP A 408 -12.36 -6.08 -9.36
CA ASP A 408 -11.32 -6.78 -8.57
C ASP A 408 -11.41 -8.29 -8.74
N GLU A 409 -12.62 -8.80 -9.01
CA GLU A 409 -12.87 -10.23 -9.23
C GLU A 409 -12.55 -10.68 -10.66
N MET A 410 -12.14 -9.75 -11.53
CA MET A 410 -11.74 -9.98 -12.92
C MET A 410 -10.36 -9.37 -13.23
N PRO A 411 -9.29 -9.82 -12.55
CA PRO A 411 -7.95 -9.28 -12.77
C PRO A 411 -7.42 -9.59 -14.17
N SER A 412 -6.58 -8.69 -14.69
CA SER A 412 -6.04 -8.72 -16.05
C SER A 412 -4.94 -9.77 -16.23
N THR A 413 -5.31 -11.04 -16.19
CA THR A 413 -4.42 -12.21 -16.20
C THR A 413 -4.30 -12.87 -17.59
N GLY A 414 -4.78 -12.20 -18.63
CA GLY A 414 -4.87 -12.77 -19.98
C GLY A 414 -6.05 -13.72 -20.19
N ARG A 415 -6.96 -13.84 -19.21
CA ARG A 415 -8.12 -14.75 -19.25
C ARG A 415 -9.37 -14.08 -19.78
N TYR A 416 -10.16 -14.80 -20.56
CA TYR A 416 -11.54 -14.40 -20.85
C TYR A 416 -12.42 -14.64 -19.62
N HIS A 417 -13.51 -13.89 -19.49
CA HIS A 417 -14.53 -14.15 -18.47
C HIS A 417 -15.88 -14.42 -19.14
N ILE A 418 -16.57 -15.47 -18.70
CA ILE A 418 -17.99 -15.67 -19.03
C ILE A 418 -18.78 -15.18 -17.83
N LEU A 419 -19.38 -14.00 -17.98
CA LEU A 419 -20.24 -13.37 -16.99
C LEU A 419 -21.69 -13.79 -17.26
N VAL A 420 -22.27 -14.59 -16.38
CA VAL A 420 -23.67 -15.00 -16.43
C VAL A 420 -24.46 -14.16 -15.44
N LEU A 421 -25.30 -13.25 -15.95
CA LEU A 421 -26.36 -12.63 -15.16
C LEU A 421 -27.57 -13.55 -15.22
N ALA A 422 -27.75 -14.37 -14.18
CA ALA A 422 -28.84 -15.32 -14.06
C ALA A 422 -30.20 -14.60 -14.00
N SER A 423 -31.30 -15.30 -14.23
CA SER A 423 -32.64 -14.78 -13.98
C SER A 423 -33.17 -15.21 -12.61
N ASN A 424 -34.38 -14.75 -12.28
CA ASN A 424 -35.10 -15.16 -11.07
C ASN A 424 -35.38 -16.67 -11.02
N ASP A 425 -35.20 -17.42 -12.13
CA ASP A 425 -35.39 -18.88 -12.19
C ASP A 425 -34.17 -19.71 -11.75
N LEU A 426 -33.11 -19.08 -11.22
CA LEU A 426 -31.84 -19.75 -10.89
C LEU A 426 -31.99 -21.03 -10.05
N LEU A 427 -32.94 -21.06 -9.11
CA LEU A 427 -33.15 -22.21 -8.23
C LEU A 427 -34.04 -23.31 -8.85
N ASP A 428 -34.71 -23.03 -9.98
CA ASP A 428 -35.43 -24.04 -10.74
C ASP A 428 -34.45 -24.92 -11.53
N LYS A 429 -34.47 -26.23 -11.27
CA LYS A 429 -33.63 -27.21 -11.96
C LYS A 429 -33.93 -27.29 -13.47
N SER A 430 -35.14 -26.95 -13.89
CA SER A 430 -35.53 -26.79 -15.30
C SER A 430 -35.43 -25.35 -15.81
N GLY A 431 -34.96 -24.43 -14.97
CA GLY A 431 -34.81 -23.02 -15.29
C GLY A 431 -33.77 -22.74 -16.37
N THR A 432 -33.98 -21.65 -17.10
CA THR A 432 -33.08 -21.18 -18.16
C THR A 432 -31.71 -20.82 -17.63
N SER A 433 -31.60 -20.30 -16.40
CA SER A 433 -30.33 -19.97 -15.75
C SER A 433 -29.47 -21.21 -15.51
N GLN A 434 -30.04 -22.31 -15.02
CA GLN A 434 -29.26 -23.53 -14.79
C GLN A 434 -28.77 -24.14 -16.10
N SER A 435 -29.63 -24.18 -17.12
CA SER A 435 -29.26 -24.63 -18.47
C SER A 435 -28.15 -23.77 -19.08
N ALA A 436 -28.24 -22.45 -18.93
CA ALA A 436 -27.21 -21.51 -19.39
C ALA A 436 -25.86 -21.69 -18.67
N ILE A 437 -25.88 -21.90 -17.34
CA ILE A 437 -24.67 -22.17 -16.55
C ILE A 437 -24.03 -23.48 -17.02
N LEU A 438 -24.81 -24.55 -17.17
CA LEU A 438 -24.31 -25.84 -17.66
C LEU A 438 -23.69 -25.72 -19.06
N SER A 439 -24.40 -25.10 -20.01
CA SER A 439 -23.88 -24.87 -21.37
C SER A 439 -22.59 -24.04 -21.38
N SER A 440 -22.49 -23.05 -20.49
CA SER A 440 -21.27 -22.25 -20.32
C SER A 440 -20.11 -23.09 -19.79
N MET A 441 -20.35 -23.96 -18.80
CA MET A 441 -19.33 -24.86 -18.27
C MET A 441 -18.87 -25.91 -19.28
N ASP A 442 -19.81 -26.51 -20.01
CA ASP A 442 -19.51 -27.44 -21.12
C ASP A 442 -18.68 -26.76 -22.21
N THR A 443 -18.91 -25.46 -22.43
CA THR A 443 -18.10 -24.68 -23.36
C THR A 443 -16.69 -24.42 -22.81
N ILE A 444 -16.56 -24.03 -21.54
CA ILE A 444 -15.26 -23.79 -20.89
C ILE A 444 -14.38 -25.05 -20.95
N GLN A 445 -14.95 -26.22 -20.72
CA GLN A 445 -14.22 -27.49 -20.73
C GLN A 445 -13.64 -27.88 -22.10
N LYS A 446 -14.10 -27.26 -23.20
CA LYS A 446 -13.53 -27.47 -24.55
C LYS A 446 -12.21 -26.74 -24.76
N PHE A 447 -11.82 -25.88 -23.84
CA PHE A 447 -10.62 -25.07 -23.92
C PHE A 447 -9.63 -25.45 -22.81
N PRO A 448 -8.32 -25.14 -22.95
CA PRO A 448 -7.34 -25.39 -21.90
C PRO A 448 -7.76 -24.83 -20.53
N SER A 449 -7.51 -25.59 -19.46
CA SER A 449 -7.90 -25.19 -18.11
C SER A 449 -7.25 -23.87 -17.70
N GLY A 450 -8.04 -22.97 -17.10
CA GLY A 450 -7.54 -21.73 -16.51
C GLY A 450 -7.43 -20.53 -17.45
N ILE A 451 -7.87 -20.63 -18.72
CA ILE A 451 -7.87 -19.48 -19.65
C ILE A 451 -9.23 -18.77 -19.76
N ILE A 452 -10.30 -19.39 -19.26
CA ILE A 452 -11.64 -18.80 -19.16
C ILE A 452 -12.13 -18.89 -17.71
N ASN A 453 -12.61 -17.77 -17.18
CA ASN A 453 -13.13 -17.64 -15.83
C ASN A 453 -14.66 -17.48 -15.84
N PRO A 454 -15.44 -18.40 -15.26
CA PRO A 454 -16.86 -18.19 -15.05
C PRO A 454 -17.11 -17.23 -13.88
N VAL A 455 -18.01 -16.28 -14.09
CA VAL A 455 -18.50 -15.34 -13.07
C VAL A 455 -20.02 -15.33 -13.14
N ILE A 456 -20.69 -15.48 -12.01
CA ILE A 456 -22.15 -15.56 -11.97
C ILE A 456 -22.69 -14.45 -11.07
N ILE A 457 -23.62 -13.66 -11.58
CA ILE A 457 -24.39 -12.69 -10.79
C ILE A 457 -25.85 -13.14 -10.80
N HIS A 458 -26.52 -13.14 -9.66
CA HIS A 458 -27.94 -13.50 -9.54
C HIS A 458 -28.80 -12.37 -8.98
N PRO A 459 -30.09 -12.28 -9.35
CA PRO A 459 -30.98 -11.21 -8.92
C PRO A 459 -31.73 -11.53 -7.61
N LEU A 460 -31.63 -12.77 -7.13
CA LEU A 460 -32.36 -13.25 -5.96
C LEU A 460 -32.03 -12.43 -4.70
N ARG A 461 -33.07 -11.86 -4.07
CA ARG A 461 -32.98 -11.15 -2.78
C ARG A 461 -33.29 -12.06 -1.59
N GLU A 462 -34.06 -13.12 -1.83
CA GLU A 462 -34.35 -14.12 -0.82
C GLU A 462 -33.12 -14.99 -0.56
N ARG A 463 -32.94 -15.37 0.71
CA ARG A 463 -31.85 -16.26 1.11
C ARG A 463 -32.16 -17.67 0.62
N PHE A 464 -31.19 -18.28 -0.05
CA PHE A 464 -31.20 -19.69 -0.43
C PHE A 464 -29.92 -20.38 0.05
N GLU A 465 -29.99 -21.68 0.28
CA GLU A 465 -28.91 -22.44 0.90
C GLU A 465 -27.98 -23.05 -0.16
N TRP A 466 -26.77 -23.42 0.26
CA TRP A 466 -25.77 -24.01 -0.63
C TRP A 466 -26.30 -25.26 -1.34
N THR A 467 -27.23 -26.00 -0.72
CA THR A 467 -27.87 -27.18 -1.31
C THR A 467 -28.71 -26.87 -2.54
N ASP A 468 -29.25 -25.66 -2.63
CA ASP A 468 -30.18 -25.23 -3.68
C ASP A 468 -29.43 -24.76 -4.94
N VAL A 469 -28.14 -24.47 -4.79
CA VAL A 469 -27.25 -24.00 -5.86
C VAL A 469 -26.96 -25.11 -6.89
N PRO A 470 -26.95 -24.81 -8.20
CA PRO A 470 -26.62 -25.79 -9.24
C PRO A 470 -25.22 -26.41 -9.03
N PRO A 471 -25.05 -27.73 -9.17
CA PRO A 471 -23.73 -28.39 -8.99
C PRO A 471 -22.60 -27.80 -9.84
N ALA A 472 -22.91 -27.36 -11.06
CA ALA A 472 -21.94 -26.70 -11.94
C ALA A 472 -21.40 -25.38 -11.36
N MET A 473 -22.25 -24.59 -10.70
CA MET A 473 -21.82 -23.37 -10.01
C MET A 473 -20.84 -23.69 -8.88
N LYS A 474 -21.10 -24.74 -8.10
CA LYS A 474 -20.22 -25.21 -7.02
C LYS A 474 -18.86 -25.67 -7.54
N THR A 475 -18.82 -26.28 -8.72
CA THR A 475 -17.58 -26.85 -9.25
C THR A 475 -16.70 -25.79 -9.91
N PHE A 476 -17.31 -24.84 -10.62
CA PHE A 476 -16.56 -23.93 -11.49
C PHE A 476 -16.56 -22.48 -11.01
N ALA A 477 -17.55 -22.05 -10.23
CA ALA A 477 -17.77 -20.66 -9.84
C ALA A 477 -18.05 -20.49 -8.33
N GLU A 478 -17.57 -21.40 -7.48
CA GLU A 478 -17.81 -21.41 -6.02
C GLU A 478 -17.55 -20.05 -5.37
N MET A 479 -16.34 -19.52 -5.54
CA MET A 479 -15.94 -18.21 -5.01
C MET A 479 -16.25 -17.05 -5.97
N ARG A 480 -16.91 -17.32 -7.11
CA ARG A 480 -17.20 -16.35 -8.19
C ARG A 480 -18.69 -16.25 -8.49
N THR A 481 -19.48 -16.48 -7.47
CA THR A 481 -20.93 -16.32 -7.48
C THR A 481 -21.29 -15.12 -6.61
N TYR A 482 -22.09 -14.23 -7.17
CA TYR A 482 -22.43 -12.95 -6.56
C TYR A 482 -23.93 -12.69 -6.63
N GLY A 483 -24.47 -12.06 -5.60
CA GLY A 483 -25.80 -11.46 -5.60
C GLY A 483 -25.71 -9.94 -5.65
N LEU A 484 -26.86 -9.30 -5.52
CA LEU A 484 -26.98 -7.84 -5.47
C LEU A 484 -26.31 -7.28 -4.19
N ALA A 485 -25.58 -6.18 -4.34
CA ALA A 485 -25.06 -5.43 -3.22
C ALA A 485 -26.15 -4.57 -2.56
N ARG A 486 -25.82 -3.93 -1.42
CA ARG A 486 -26.78 -3.06 -0.72
C ARG A 486 -26.96 -1.70 -1.40
N LYS A 487 -25.87 -1.16 -1.95
CA LYS A 487 -25.84 0.21 -2.51
C LYS A 487 -26.17 0.25 -3.99
N GLU A 488 -25.80 -0.79 -4.72
CA GLU A 488 -25.89 -0.84 -6.17
C GLU A 488 -26.65 -2.09 -6.63
N ASP A 489 -27.48 -1.92 -7.65
CA ASP A 489 -28.17 -3.01 -8.33
C ASP A 489 -27.50 -3.25 -9.68
N ALA A 490 -26.66 -4.28 -9.75
CA ALA A 490 -25.90 -4.60 -10.96
C ALA A 490 -26.79 -4.78 -12.20
N TYR A 491 -28.03 -5.28 -12.04
CA TYR A 491 -28.94 -5.47 -13.17
C TYR A 491 -29.46 -4.14 -13.72
N GLU A 492 -29.80 -3.20 -12.84
CA GLU A 492 -30.25 -1.87 -13.22
C GLU A 492 -29.14 -1.10 -13.93
N ILE A 493 -27.94 -1.08 -13.35
CA ILE A 493 -26.76 -0.41 -13.92
C ILE A 493 -26.39 -1.00 -15.29
N PHE A 494 -26.39 -2.33 -15.38
CA PHE A 494 -26.07 -3.01 -16.64
C PHE A 494 -27.22 -3.00 -17.65
N GLY A 495 -28.42 -2.53 -17.28
CA GLY A 495 -29.60 -2.50 -18.14
C GLY A 495 -30.24 -3.87 -18.41
N VAL A 496 -29.99 -4.87 -17.56
CA VAL A 496 -30.40 -6.27 -17.77
C VAL A 496 -31.70 -6.58 -16.99
N SER A 497 -32.67 -7.21 -17.66
CA SER A 497 -33.89 -7.70 -16.98
C SER A 497 -33.58 -8.88 -16.07
N LYS A 498 -34.11 -8.86 -14.84
CA LYS A 498 -33.96 -9.93 -13.84
C LYS A 498 -34.75 -11.19 -14.20
N GLU A 499 -35.74 -11.07 -15.06
CA GLU A 499 -36.58 -12.17 -15.55
C GLU A 499 -35.91 -12.90 -16.72
N LYS A 500 -35.17 -12.17 -17.57
CA LYS A 500 -34.54 -12.73 -18.76
C LYS A 500 -33.07 -13.11 -18.55
N GLY A 501 -32.32 -12.34 -17.76
CA GLY A 501 -30.87 -12.46 -17.60
C GLY A 501 -30.10 -12.30 -18.92
N VAL A 502 -28.78 -12.46 -18.87
CA VAL A 502 -27.91 -12.42 -20.06
C VAL A 502 -26.57 -13.11 -19.79
N ILE A 503 -25.94 -13.64 -20.84
CA ILE A 503 -24.54 -14.08 -20.82
C ILE A 503 -23.71 -13.03 -21.55
N ALA A 504 -22.65 -12.55 -20.91
CA ALA A 504 -21.66 -11.67 -21.52
C ALA A 504 -20.29 -12.37 -21.55
N VAL A 505 -19.60 -12.30 -22.69
CA VAL A 505 -18.19 -12.70 -22.77
C VAL A 505 -17.35 -11.45 -22.64
N ILE A 506 -16.52 -11.39 -21.61
CA ILE A 506 -15.60 -10.30 -21.33
C ILE A 506 -14.21 -10.73 -21.79
N ARG A 507 -13.57 -9.87 -22.57
CA ARG A 507 -12.21 -10.06 -23.08
C ARG A 507 -11.17 -9.94 -21.95
N PRO A 508 -9.93 -10.42 -22.17
CA PRO A 508 -8.85 -10.26 -21.19
C PRO A 508 -8.49 -8.82 -20.83
N ASP A 509 -8.77 -7.87 -21.72
CA ASP A 509 -8.62 -6.43 -21.50
C ASP A 509 -9.87 -5.77 -20.87
N GLY A 510 -10.85 -6.56 -20.44
CA GLY A 510 -12.04 -6.09 -19.72
C GLY A 510 -13.17 -5.53 -20.60
N TYR A 511 -13.03 -5.57 -21.93
CA TYR A 511 -14.06 -5.13 -22.86
C TYR A 511 -15.12 -6.22 -23.09
N VAL A 512 -16.38 -5.83 -23.21
CA VAL A 512 -17.49 -6.73 -23.54
C VAL A 512 -17.34 -7.15 -25.00
N GLY A 513 -17.12 -8.43 -25.26
CA GLY A 513 -16.97 -8.97 -26.62
C GLY A 513 -18.30 -9.35 -27.27
N MET A 514 -19.19 -9.99 -26.52
CA MET A 514 -20.51 -10.38 -27.02
C MET A 514 -21.53 -10.49 -25.90
N LEU A 515 -22.82 -10.47 -26.27
CA LEU A 515 -23.96 -10.82 -25.43
C LEU A 515 -24.73 -11.99 -26.04
N ALA A 516 -25.31 -12.84 -25.20
CA ALA A 516 -26.19 -13.95 -25.59
C ALA A 516 -27.33 -14.13 -24.57
N PRO A 517 -28.52 -14.58 -25.00
CA PRO A 517 -29.61 -14.90 -24.09
C PRO A 517 -29.29 -16.14 -23.25
N LEU A 518 -29.91 -16.28 -22.07
CA LEU A 518 -29.83 -17.50 -21.27
C LEU A 518 -30.49 -18.69 -22.01
N LEU A 519 -31.64 -18.46 -22.64
CA LEU A 519 -32.38 -19.48 -23.37
C LEU A 519 -31.66 -19.85 -24.68
N GLY A 520 -31.36 -21.15 -24.86
CA GLY A 520 -30.68 -21.63 -26.07
C GLY A 520 -29.21 -21.18 -26.17
N ALA A 521 -28.60 -20.80 -25.04
CA ALA A 521 -27.26 -20.27 -24.94
C ALA A 521 -26.23 -21.14 -25.69
N LYS A 522 -25.71 -20.58 -26.78
CA LYS A 522 -24.62 -21.14 -27.57
C LYS A 522 -23.47 -20.13 -27.57
N VAL A 523 -22.50 -20.31 -26.67
CA VAL A 523 -21.29 -19.47 -26.58
C VAL A 523 -20.28 -19.89 -27.68
N HIS A 524 -20.72 -20.01 -28.93
CA HIS A 524 -19.89 -20.39 -30.08
C HIS A 524 -18.85 -19.32 -30.46
N PHE A 525 -18.98 -18.11 -29.93
CA PHE A 525 -18.04 -17.01 -30.13
C PHE A 525 -16.62 -17.37 -29.69
N LEU A 526 -16.47 -18.09 -28.57
CA LEU A 526 -15.16 -18.47 -28.05
C LEU A 526 -14.39 -19.34 -29.04
N SER A 527 -15.06 -20.27 -29.74
CA SER A 527 -14.44 -21.08 -30.80
C SER A 527 -13.98 -20.25 -32.00
N GLY A 528 -14.48 -19.03 -32.15
CA GLY A 528 -14.03 -18.11 -33.18
C GLY A 528 -12.83 -17.25 -32.79
N VAL A 529 -12.51 -17.17 -31.50
CA VAL A 529 -11.44 -16.30 -30.97
C VAL A 529 -10.39 -17.10 -30.18
N MET A 530 -10.61 -18.39 -29.98
CA MET A 530 -9.76 -19.29 -29.23
C MET A 530 -9.85 -20.72 -29.80
N ASP A 531 -8.73 -21.45 -29.82
CA ASP A 531 -8.66 -22.81 -30.36
C ASP A 531 -8.99 -23.88 -29.31
N PRO A 532 -9.96 -24.79 -29.55
CA PRO A 532 -10.24 -25.91 -28.67
C PRO A 532 -9.20 -27.05 -28.82
N LEU A 533 -8.35 -27.24 -27.80
CA LEU A 533 -7.49 -28.41 -27.57
C LEU A 533 -6.42 -28.71 -28.66
N LYS A 534 -5.20 -28.18 -28.44
CA LYS A 534 -3.98 -28.97 -28.70
C LYS A 534 -3.56 -29.64 -27.40
N ASN A 535 -3.30 -30.96 -27.47
CA ASN A 535 -2.53 -31.68 -26.44
C ASN A 535 -1.19 -30.98 -26.25
N VAL A 536 -1.10 -30.11 -25.24
CA VAL A 536 0.19 -29.62 -24.74
C VAL A 536 0.80 -30.78 -23.96
N SER A 537 1.37 -31.73 -24.70
CA SER A 537 2.24 -32.80 -24.19
C SER A 537 3.67 -32.31 -23.96
N ASP A 538 3.88 -30.98 -24.03
CA ASP A 538 5.18 -30.36 -23.75
C ASP A 538 5.12 -29.63 -22.41
N SER A 539 5.94 -30.08 -21.47
CA SER A 539 6.07 -29.67 -20.08
C SER A 539 6.58 -28.23 -19.86
N SER A 540 6.22 -27.28 -20.73
CA SER A 540 6.74 -25.91 -20.73
C SER A 540 5.67 -24.83 -20.54
N VAL A 541 4.47 -25.15 -20.09
CA VAL A 541 3.61 -24.15 -19.46
C VAL A 541 4.12 -23.98 -18.03
N PRO A 542 4.67 -22.82 -17.65
CA PRO A 542 5.00 -22.61 -16.25
C PRO A 542 3.67 -22.61 -15.48
N GLN A 543 3.43 -23.66 -14.68
CA GLN A 543 2.41 -23.68 -13.61
C GLN A 543 2.65 -22.58 -12.54
N LYS A 544 3.52 -21.62 -12.81
CA LYS A 544 4.02 -20.58 -11.91
C LYS A 544 3.18 -19.30 -11.89
N ILE A 545 2.12 -19.20 -12.70
CA ILE A 545 1.24 -18.01 -12.74
C ILE A 545 -0.04 -18.22 -11.90
N MET A 546 -0.25 -19.41 -11.32
CA MET A 546 -1.53 -19.78 -10.69
C MET A 546 -1.58 -19.67 -9.16
N SER A 547 -0.56 -19.16 -8.47
CA SER A 547 -0.58 -19.07 -7.00
C SER A 547 -0.15 -17.74 -6.37
N GLU A 548 0.04 -16.66 -7.14
CA GLU A 548 0.60 -15.42 -6.57
C GLU A 548 -0.14 -14.11 -6.92
N SER A 549 -1.30 -14.15 -7.60
CA SER A 549 -1.98 -12.91 -8.05
C SER A 549 -2.85 -12.18 -7.02
N ASP A 550 -3.03 -12.72 -5.80
CA ASP A 550 -3.90 -12.09 -4.77
C ASP A 550 -3.13 -11.32 -3.69
N SER A 551 -1.81 -11.08 -3.82
CA SER A 551 -0.99 -10.59 -2.68
C SER A 551 -0.05 -9.41 -2.91
N LYS A 552 -0.17 -8.60 -3.99
CA LYS A 552 0.79 -7.48 -4.18
C LYS A 552 0.15 -6.17 -4.66
N SER A 553 -0.07 -5.26 -3.71
CA SER A 553 -0.14 -3.82 -3.92
C SER A 553 1.04 -3.14 -3.21
N ASN A 554 2.01 -2.60 -3.95
CA ASN A 554 3.15 -1.88 -3.37
C ASN A 554 2.96 -0.35 -3.43
N ASP A 555 2.55 0.21 -2.29
CA ASP A 555 2.91 1.56 -1.81
C ASP A 555 4.34 1.48 -1.24
N PRO A 556 5.29 2.40 -1.56
CA PRO A 556 6.62 2.36 -0.97
C PRO A 556 6.58 2.85 0.50
N GLY A 557 6.08 2.00 1.39
CA GLY A 557 6.01 2.32 2.81
C GLY A 557 5.45 1.19 3.67
N PHE A 558 6.34 0.30 4.11
CA PHE A 558 6.08 -0.90 4.93
C PHE A 558 5.33 -1.96 4.14
N GLU A 559 6.09 -2.91 3.55
CA GLU A 559 5.53 -4.07 2.87
C GLU A 559 4.81 -4.96 3.90
N GLU A 560 3.51 -5.20 3.68
CA GLU A 560 2.77 -6.28 4.35
C GLU A 560 3.30 -7.61 3.82
N SER A 561 4.35 -8.15 4.46
CA SER A 561 4.90 -9.46 4.09
C SER A 561 4.73 -10.50 5.20
N GLU A 562 3.98 -11.55 4.83
CA GLU A 562 3.93 -12.92 5.34
C GLU A 562 3.19 -13.21 6.67
N VAL A 563 1.91 -13.57 6.54
CA VAL A 563 1.16 -14.26 7.60
C VAL A 563 0.40 -15.47 7.01
N TYR A 564 0.82 -16.66 7.47
CA TYR A 564 0.28 -18.03 7.30
C TYR A 564 0.45 -18.74 5.93
N VAL A 565 1.61 -19.36 5.73
CA VAL A 565 1.77 -20.49 4.80
C VAL A 565 1.28 -21.77 5.50
N THR A 566 0.21 -22.39 5.02
CA THR A 566 -0.26 -23.70 5.50
C THR A 566 0.33 -24.83 4.66
N GLY A 567 0.38 -26.04 5.22
CA GLY A 567 1.21 -27.17 4.74
C GLY A 567 1.06 -27.60 3.28
N ALA A 568 0.03 -27.15 2.56
CA ALA A 568 -0.16 -27.44 1.14
C ALA A 568 0.83 -26.72 0.20
N ASP A 569 1.48 -25.63 0.64
CA ASP A 569 2.48 -24.90 -0.15
C ASP A 569 3.90 -25.52 -0.09
N ILE A 570 4.13 -26.46 0.83
CA ILE A 570 5.44 -27.07 1.09
C ILE A 570 5.84 -28.02 -0.06
N GLU A 571 4.87 -28.69 -0.68
CA GLU A 571 5.12 -29.59 -1.81
C GLU A 571 5.44 -28.85 -3.12
N ARG A 572 5.07 -27.56 -3.24
CA ARG A 572 5.32 -26.75 -4.45
C ARG A 572 6.66 -26.00 -4.45
N ARG A 573 7.25 -25.72 -3.28
CA ARG A 573 8.49 -24.94 -3.13
C ARG A 573 9.64 -25.85 -2.66
N GLY A 574 10.18 -26.67 -3.56
CA GLY A 574 11.14 -27.75 -3.29
C GLY A 574 12.51 -27.38 -2.70
N ASN A 575 12.69 -26.25 -2.00
CA ASN A 575 13.96 -25.81 -1.38
C ASN A 575 13.80 -25.03 -0.05
N LEU A 576 12.63 -25.06 0.62
CA LEU A 576 12.46 -24.38 1.90
C LEU A 576 12.95 -25.25 3.08
N LYS A 577 13.73 -24.68 3.99
CA LYS A 577 14.13 -25.34 5.24
C LYS A 577 12.93 -25.48 6.17
N THR A 578 12.73 -26.69 6.67
CA THR A 578 11.67 -27.04 7.63
C THR A 578 12.23 -27.26 9.03
N ALA A 579 11.37 -27.17 10.04
CA ALA A 579 11.68 -27.48 11.43
C ALA A 579 11.92 -28.99 11.60
N ARG A 580 12.34 -29.41 12.79
CA ARG A 580 12.65 -30.82 13.10
C ARG A 580 11.47 -31.78 12.91
N ASP A 581 10.25 -31.26 12.89
CA ASP A 581 9.03 -32.02 12.62
C ASP A 581 8.84 -32.35 11.13
N GLY A 582 9.67 -31.81 10.23
CA GLY A 582 9.61 -32.05 8.79
C GLY A 582 8.48 -31.32 8.06
N HIS A 583 7.55 -30.70 8.78
CA HIS A 583 6.32 -30.14 8.24
C HIS A 583 6.16 -28.64 8.50
N THR A 584 6.85 -28.06 9.48
CA THR A 584 6.75 -26.62 9.75
C THR A 584 7.83 -25.87 8.97
N VAL A 585 7.45 -24.97 8.07
CA VAL A 585 8.42 -24.12 7.34
C VAL A 585 9.05 -23.10 8.30
N LEU A 586 10.38 -22.97 8.25
CA LEU A 586 11.11 -21.98 9.05
C LEU A 586 10.99 -20.59 8.42
N ILE A 587 10.38 -19.65 9.13
CA ILE A 587 10.23 -18.26 8.67
C ILE A 587 10.80 -17.34 9.76
N PRO A 588 11.77 -16.45 9.46
CA PRO A 588 12.49 -16.31 8.21
C PRO A 588 13.33 -17.56 7.91
N GLN A 589 13.67 -17.79 6.63
CA GLN A 589 14.56 -18.86 6.23
C GLN A 589 15.96 -18.63 6.85
N PRO A 590 16.52 -19.58 7.62
CA PRO A 590 17.82 -19.41 8.24
C PRO A 590 18.94 -19.50 7.21
N SER A 591 19.94 -18.63 7.31
CA SER A 591 21.11 -18.68 6.43
C SER A 591 22.00 -19.91 6.73
N GLU A 592 22.97 -20.18 5.85
CA GLU A 592 23.98 -21.24 6.09
C GLU A 592 25.06 -20.80 7.11
N ASP A 593 25.08 -19.52 7.51
CA ASP A 593 26.08 -19.01 8.45
C ASP A 593 25.73 -19.48 9.89
N PRO A 594 26.62 -20.22 10.59
CA PRO A 594 26.40 -20.59 11.99
C PRO A 594 26.33 -19.38 12.94
N LEU A 595 26.77 -18.19 12.51
CA LEU A 595 26.70 -16.95 13.29
C LEU A 595 25.31 -16.31 13.28
N ASP A 596 24.45 -16.68 12.34
CA ASP A 596 23.04 -16.28 12.28
C ASP A 596 22.34 -16.67 13.59
N PRO A 597 21.74 -15.72 14.33
CA PRO A 597 21.07 -16.02 15.59
C PRO A 597 19.92 -17.03 15.46
N LEU A 598 19.33 -17.19 14.27
CA LEU A 598 18.32 -18.25 14.03
C LEU A 598 18.93 -19.65 14.16
N ASN A 599 20.22 -19.82 13.90
CA ASN A 599 20.94 -21.10 13.97
C ASN A 599 21.50 -21.42 15.37
N TRP A 600 21.35 -20.51 16.35
CA TRP A 600 21.87 -20.74 17.69
C TRP A 600 21.14 -21.87 18.43
N SER A 601 21.83 -22.51 19.38
CA SER A 601 21.23 -23.54 20.22
C SER A 601 20.02 -23.01 21.02
N GLN A 602 19.00 -23.84 21.19
CA GLN A 602 17.79 -23.47 21.93
C GLN A 602 18.10 -23.03 23.38
N VAL A 603 19.07 -23.68 24.04
CA VAL A 603 19.51 -23.28 25.39
C VAL A 603 19.99 -21.84 25.40
N LYS A 604 20.87 -21.46 24.45
CA LYS A 604 21.39 -20.10 24.35
C LYS A 604 20.26 -19.08 24.12
N LYS A 605 19.36 -19.35 23.17
CA LYS A 605 18.22 -18.47 22.87
C LYS A 605 17.33 -18.24 24.09
N HIS A 606 17.04 -19.29 24.87
CA HIS A 606 16.18 -19.20 26.05
C HIS A 606 16.86 -18.51 27.24
N VAL A 607 18.17 -18.71 27.42
CA VAL A 607 18.95 -17.94 28.41
C VAL A 607 18.91 -16.45 28.08
N ILE A 608 19.15 -16.08 26.80
CA ILE A 608 19.07 -14.67 26.38
C ILE A 608 17.65 -14.13 26.59
N LEU A 609 16.61 -14.88 26.19
CA LEU A 609 15.22 -14.47 26.41
C LEU A 609 14.95 -14.19 27.89
N PHE A 610 15.33 -15.08 28.80
CA PHE A 610 15.15 -14.87 30.23
C PHE A 610 15.86 -13.60 30.73
N ILE A 611 17.09 -13.35 30.28
CA ILE A 611 17.85 -12.15 30.67
C ILE A 611 17.17 -10.88 30.16
N ILE A 612 16.69 -10.88 28.91
CA ILE A 612 15.95 -9.76 28.34
C ILE A 612 14.62 -9.56 29.06
N SER A 613 13.88 -10.62 29.39
CA SER A 613 12.63 -10.53 30.17
C SER A 613 12.87 -10.03 31.59
N PHE A 614 13.92 -10.53 32.27
CA PHE A 614 14.31 -10.04 33.59
C PHE A 614 14.72 -8.57 33.55
N ALA A 615 15.53 -8.16 32.57
CA ALA A 615 15.88 -6.76 32.39
C ALA A 615 14.67 -5.87 32.04
N ALA A 616 13.65 -6.39 31.37
CA ALA A 616 12.43 -5.67 31.04
C ALA A 616 11.44 -5.54 32.21
N PHE A 617 11.59 -6.36 33.26
CA PHE A 617 10.81 -6.27 34.50
C PHE A 617 11.27 -5.11 35.40
N LEU A 618 12.57 -4.85 35.44
CA LEU A 618 13.19 -3.88 36.32
C LEU A 618 12.68 -2.44 36.23
N PRO A 619 12.41 -1.86 35.03
CA PRO A 619 12.14 -0.43 34.93
C PRO A 619 10.85 -0.03 35.64
N ASP A 620 9.74 -0.74 35.39
CA ASP A 620 8.47 -0.48 36.07
C ASP A 620 8.50 -0.95 37.54
N TYR A 621 9.25 -2.01 37.87
CA TYR A 621 9.43 -2.43 39.27
C TYR A 621 10.10 -1.32 40.09
N GLY A 622 11.24 -0.83 39.60
CA GLY A 622 12.01 0.21 40.25
C GLY A 622 11.25 1.52 40.25
N SER A 623 10.52 1.81 39.18
CA SER A 623 9.60 2.95 39.12
C SER A 623 8.54 2.84 40.21
N ALA A 624 7.67 1.82 40.14
CA ALA A 624 6.51 1.72 41.02
C ALA A 624 6.85 1.51 42.49
N THR A 625 8.05 0.98 42.82
CA THR A 625 8.58 0.98 44.20
C THR A 625 8.46 2.34 44.90
N GLY A 626 8.60 3.44 44.14
CA GLY A 626 8.44 4.81 44.65
C GLY A 626 7.04 5.13 45.21
N ALA A 627 5.99 4.47 44.72
CA ALA A 627 4.60 4.75 45.09
C ALA A 627 4.29 4.43 46.57
N VAL A 628 5.00 3.48 47.17
CA VAL A 628 4.80 3.12 48.59
C VAL A 628 5.85 3.74 49.50
N THR A 629 7.02 4.10 48.97
CA THR A 629 8.06 4.79 49.73
C THR A 629 7.81 6.30 49.87
N LEU A 630 6.86 6.88 49.12
CA LEU A 630 6.62 8.32 49.12
C LEU A 630 6.23 8.87 50.50
N ILE A 631 5.38 8.15 51.25
CA ILE A 631 4.90 8.60 52.57
C ILE A 631 6.06 8.65 53.57
N PRO A 632 6.87 7.58 53.76
CA PRO A 632 8.01 7.66 54.66
C PRO A 632 9.10 8.64 54.17
N GLN A 633 9.26 8.83 52.85
CA GLN A 633 10.17 9.85 52.31
C GLN A 633 9.73 11.28 52.66
N ALA A 634 8.42 11.58 52.53
CA ALA A 634 7.84 12.88 52.86
C ALA A 634 8.11 13.28 54.31
N VAL A 635 8.05 12.32 55.24
CA VAL A 635 8.41 12.53 56.66
C VAL A 635 9.90 12.85 56.82
N VAL A 636 10.78 12.10 56.17
CA VAL A 636 12.24 12.28 56.29
C VAL A 636 12.73 13.61 55.72
N TRP A 637 12.18 14.03 54.57
CA TRP A 637 12.58 15.28 53.92
C TRP A 637 11.74 16.49 54.34
N ASN A 638 10.76 16.30 55.23
CA ASN A 638 9.84 17.34 55.69
C ASN A 638 9.13 18.07 54.53
N MET A 639 8.55 17.27 53.63
CA MET A 639 7.86 17.73 52.41
C MET A 639 6.45 17.12 52.36
N SER A 640 5.56 17.66 51.52
CA SER A 640 4.27 17.01 51.30
C SER A 640 4.44 15.73 50.47
N PRO A 641 3.59 14.70 50.68
CA PRO A 641 3.53 13.51 49.84
C PRO A 641 3.39 13.84 48.34
N ASP A 642 2.63 14.88 48.03
CA ASP A 642 2.44 15.39 46.67
C ASP A 642 3.75 15.89 46.03
N THR A 643 4.54 16.68 46.76
CA THR A 643 5.82 17.17 46.24
C THR A 643 6.81 16.01 46.02
N VAL A 644 6.86 15.03 46.93
CA VAL A 644 7.72 13.85 46.77
C VAL A 644 7.34 13.02 45.53
N ASN A 645 6.05 12.96 45.20
CA ASN A 645 5.51 12.27 44.04
C ASN A 645 6.03 12.84 42.70
N HIS A 646 6.55 14.07 42.65
CA HIS A 646 7.19 14.60 41.44
C HIS A 646 8.35 13.73 40.94
N SER A 647 9.10 13.09 41.85
CA SER A 647 10.18 12.16 41.49
C SER A 647 9.66 10.91 40.77
N GLN A 648 8.44 10.49 41.10
CA GLN A 648 7.76 9.36 40.49
C GLN A 648 7.27 9.71 39.09
N VAL A 649 6.59 10.85 38.94
CA VAL A 649 6.08 11.33 37.65
C VAL A 649 7.22 11.51 36.64
N GLY A 650 8.32 12.17 37.06
CA GLY A 650 9.48 12.37 36.19
C GLY A 650 10.15 11.06 35.77
N ASN A 651 10.24 10.07 36.66
CA ASN A 651 10.77 8.75 36.33
C ASN A 651 9.88 8.01 35.32
N VAL A 652 8.56 7.99 35.55
CA VAL A 652 7.59 7.30 34.68
C VAL A 652 7.57 7.91 33.28
N PHE A 653 7.61 9.25 33.17
CA PHE A 653 7.76 9.93 31.87
C PHE A 653 9.01 9.48 31.12
N MET A 654 10.16 9.47 31.81
CA MET A 654 11.42 9.10 31.17
C MET A 654 11.50 7.61 30.79
N LEU A 655 10.76 6.72 31.46
CA LEU A 655 10.61 5.32 31.04
C LEU A 655 10.04 5.18 29.63
N GLY A 656 8.98 5.95 29.34
CA GLY A 656 8.37 6.00 28.03
C GLY A 656 9.35 6.55 27.01
N ALA A 657 9.89 7.75 27.28
CA ALA A 657 10.80 8.44 26.37
C ALA A 657 12.02 7.57 25.99
N GLY A 658 12.66 6.93 26.98
CA GLY A 658 13.86 6.13 26.74
C GLY A 658 13.65 4.96 25.77
N GLY A 659 12.45 4.37 25.72
CA GLY A 659 12.14 3.27 24.81
C GLY A 659 12.27 3.64 23.34
N ILE A 660 11.86 4.87 22.97
CA ILE A 660 11.98 5.40 21.59
C ILE A 660 13.46 5.55 21.22
N PHE A 661 14.28 6.09 22.13
CA PHE A 661 15.71 6.25 21.91
C PHE A 661 16.42 4.91 21.79
N VAL A 662 16.04 3.92 22.61
CA VAL A 662 16.61 2.57 22.57
C VAL A 662 16.44 1.95 21.19
N VAL A 663 15.26 2.04 20.58
CA VAL A 663 15.02 1.49 19.24
C VAL A 663 15.87 2.19 18.18
N ALA A 664 15.90 3.52 18.19
CA ALA A 664 16.71 4.32 17.27
C ALA A 664 18.21 4.01 17.42
N LEU A 665 18.73 4.06 18.65
CA LEU A 665 20.13 3.79 18.94
C LEU A 665 20.50 2.35 18.64
N SER A 666 19.61 1.39 18.91
CA SER A 666 19.86 -0.02 18.60
C SER A 666 19.94 -0.26 17.09
N ALA A 667 19.16 0.49 16.28
CA ALA A 667 19.21 0.41 14.82
C ALA A 667 20.48 1.02 14.22
N TRP A 668 21.15 1.90 14.99
CA TRP A 668 22.41 2.55 14.62
C TRP A 668 23.64 1.79 15.13
N ALA A 669 23.71 1.52 16.43
CA ALA A 669 24.89 1.00 17.12
C ALA A 669 24.85 -0.52 17.40
N GLY A 670 23.73 -1.20 17.19
CA GLY A 670 23.54 -2.63 17.50
C GLY A 670 22.76 -2.88 18.79
N ARG A 671 22.29 -4.11 19.00
CA ARG A 671 21.39 -4.43 20.11
C ARG A 671 22.16 -4.60 21.42
N LEU A 672 23.25 -5.37 21.39
CA LEU A 672 24.05 -5.67 22.58
C LEU A 672 24.76 -4.44 23.17
N PRO A 673 25.43 -3.57 22.38
CA PRO A 673 26.08 -2.38 22.93
C PRO A 673 25.11 -1.45 23.64
N ILE A 674 23.95 -1.21 23.03
CA ILE A 674 22.92 -0.35 23.62
C ILE A 674 22.37 -0.97 24.90
N LEU A 675 22.07 -2.28 24.91
CA LEU A 675 21.70 -3.01 26.11
C LEU A 675 22.74 -2.85 27.24
N PHE A 676 24.02 -3.04 26.93
CA PHE A 676 25.11 -2.95 27.91
C PHE A 676 25.24 -1.55 28.51
N TYR A 677 25.37 -0.50 27.68
CA TYR A 677 25.56 0.86 28.19
C TYR A 677 24.33 1.38 28.93
N PHE A 678 23.13 1.06 28.46
CA PHE A 678 21.90 1.43 29.17
C PHE A 678 21.80 0.72 30.52
N LEU A 679 22.07 -0.59 30.61
CA LEU A 679 22.07 -1.30 31.90
C LEU A 679 23.18 -0.82 32.84
N LEU A 680 24.35 -0.46 32.31
CA LEU A 680 25.44 0.12 33.10
C LEU A 680 25.01 1.45 33.74
N LEU A 681 24.43 2.35 32.94
CA LEU A 681 23.92 3.63 33.40
C LEU A 681 22.69 3.47 34.30
N ALA A 682 21.82 2.51 34.03
CA ALA A 682 20.69 2.16 34.89
C ALA A 682 21.17 1.66 36.27
N THR A 683 22.21 0.82 36.31
CA THR A 683 22.82 0.34 37.56
C THR A 683 23.43 1.51 38.35
N ALA A 684 24.18 2.39 37.68
CA ALA A 684 24.78 3.56 38.31
C ALA A 684 23.73 4.53 38.88
N THR A 685 22.66 4.80 38.11
CA THR A 685 21.56 5.66 38.55
C THR A 685 20.68 5.01 39.62
N ALA A 686 20.53 3.68 39.63
CA ALA A 686 19.87 2.95 40.71
C ALA A 686 20.65 3.04 42.02
N ALA A 687 21.99 2.93 41.96
CA ALA A 687 22.85 3.14 43.12
C ALA A 687 22.75 4.57 43.64
N TRP A 688 22.68 5.55 42.73
CA TRP A 688 22.45 6.94 43.09
C TRP A 688 21.08 7.15 43.76
N CYS A 689 20.02 6.51 43.26
CA CYS A 689 18.69 6.56 43.90
C CYS A 689 18.75 6.02 45.34
N ALA A 690 19.41 4.89 45.57
CA ALA A 690 19.46 4.24 46.88
C ALA A 690 20.32 5.01 47.90
N ALA A 691 21.34 5.74 47.42
CA ALA A 691 22.27 6.51 48.25
C ALA A 691 21.90 8.00 48.41
N ALA A 692 20.87 8.49 47.71
CA ALA A 692 20.51 9.91 47.73
C ALA A 692 20.02 10.35 49.13
N THR A 693 20.61 11.44 49.63
CA THR A 693 20.29 12.00 50.95
C THR A 693 19.33 13.20 50.89
N THR A 694 19.20 13.83 49.72
CA THR A 694 18.29 14.96 49.48
C THR A 694 17.25 14.62 48.41
N PHE A 695 16.08 15.24 48.49
CA PHE A 695 15.00 15.00 47.53
C PHE A 695 15.39 15.37 46.09
N GLU A 696 16.03 16.52 45.88
CA GLU A 696 16.46 16.95 44.54
C GLU A 696 17.45 15.96 43.91
N SER A 697 18.41 15.48 44.70
CA SER A 697 19.35 14.44 44.25
C SER A 697 18.63 13.14 43.93
N PHE A 698 17.66 12.75 44.75
CA PHE A 698 16.86 11.54 44.53
C PHE A 698 16.03 11.68 43.25
N MET A 699 15.33 12.80 43.07
CA MET A 699 14.52 13.07 41.89
C MET A 699 15.35 13.05 40.60
N ALA A 700 16.52 13.69 40.58
CA ALA A 700 17.42 13.67 39.43
C ALA A 700 17.88 12.24 39.10
N ALA A 701 18.28 11.46 40.12
CA ALA A 701 18.67 10.07 39.95
C ALA A 701 17.52 9.21 39.38
N ARG A 702 16.30 9.45 39.86
CA ARG A 702 15.07 8.77 39.42
C ARG A 702 14.74 9.08 37.97
N ILE A 703 14.76 10.35 37.56
CA ILE A 703 14.49 10.77 36.17
C ILE A 703 15.48 10.10 35.21
N LEU A 704 16.78 10.13 35.54
CA LEU A 704 17.82 9.49 34.73
C LEU A 704 17.69 7.96 34.71
N ASN A 705 17.36 7.35 35.85
CA ASN A 705 17.14 5.90 35.92
C ASN A 705 15.96 5.47 35.03
N GLY A 706 14.88 6.24 34.99
CA GLY A 706 13.75 6.00 34.09
C GLY A 706 14.18 5.94 32.63
N PHE A 707 15.02 6.87 32.19
CA PHE A 707 15.51 6.88 30.81
C PHE A 707 16.39 5.68 30.46
N PHE A 708 17.32 5.29 31.34
CA PHE A 708 18.30 4.25 31.02
C PHE A 708 17.84 2.82 31.31
N SER A 709 16.91 2.61 32.23
CA SER A 709 16.45 1.26 32.60
C SER A 709 15.60 0.60 31.51
N THR A 710 14.86 1.36 30.70
CA THR A 710 13.86 0.88 29.73
C THR A 710 14.43 0.10 28.51
N VAL A 711 15.73 -0.18 28.45
CA VAL A 711 16.36 -0.77 27.26
C VAL A 711 15.80 -2.13 26.84
N ALA A 712 15.50 -3.02 27.78
CA ALA A 712 14.91 -4.31 27.47
C ALA A 712 13.39 -4.27 27.32
N GLN A 713 12.75 -3.23 27.86
CA GLN A 713 11.32 -2.96 27.75
C GLN A 713 10.98 -2.33 26.37
N GLY A 714 11.75 -1.35 25.92
CA GLY A 714 11.63 -0.77 24.58
C GLY A 714 12.27 -1.62 23.49
N GLY A 715 13.32 -2.39 23.81
CA GLY A 715 14.12 -3.12 22.82
C GLY A 715 13.94 -4.64 22.79
N GLY A 716 13.20 -5.23 23.73
CA GLY A 716 13.13 -6.69 23.89
C GLY A 716 12.60 -7.45 22.67
N LEU A 717 11.61 -6.89 21.97
CA LEU A 717 11.07 -7.50 20.75
C LEU A 717 12.13 -7.65 19.66
N MET A 718 13.09 -6.72 19.54
CA MET A 718 14.15 -6.83 18.53
C MET A 718 14.99 -8.09 18.73
N PHE A 719 15.33 -8.43 19.99
CA PHE A 719 16.07 -9.65 20.31
C PHE A 719 15.25 -10.91 20.01
N ILE A 720 13.95 -10.89 20.27
CA ILE A 720 13.05 -12.03 20.00
C ILE A 720 12.96 -12.28 18.49
N PHE A 721 12.78 -11.23 17.70
CA PHE A 721 12.69 -11.31 16.24
C PHE A 721 13.98 -11.78 15.58
N ASP A 722 15.14 -11.38 16.13
CA ASP A 722 16.45 -11.79 15.61
C ASP A 722 16.73 -13.30 15.83
N MET A 723 16.24 -13.87 16.95
CA MET A 723 16.60 -15.23 17.40
C MET A 723 15.56 -16.32 17.13
N PHE A 724 14.26 -16.00 17.13
CA PHE A 724 13.19 -17.01 17.07
C PHE A 724 12.42 -16.97 15.75
N PHE A 725 12.01 -18.15 15.28
CA PHE A 725 11.19 -18.29 14.09
C PHE A 725 9.75 -17.83 14.35
N PHE A 726 9.03 -17.42 13.31
CA PHE A 726 7.67 -16.87 13.35
C PHE A 726 6.71 -17.71 14.20
N HIS A 727 6.67 -19.03 13.99
CA HIS A 727 5.82 -19.95 14.75
C HIS A 727 6.19 -20.06 16.25
N GLU A 728 7.42 -19.71 16.63
CA GLU A 728 7.86 -19.68 18.04
C GLU A 728 7.60 -18.31 18.69
N ARG A 729 7.61 -17.22 17.91
CA ARG A 729 7.65 -15.83 18.40
C ARG A 729 6.51 -15.50 19.35
N ALA A 730 5.27 -15.85 19.02
CA ALA A 730 4.10 -15.53 19.84
C ALA A 730 4.27 -15.96 21.31
N ARG A 731 4.72 -17.21 21.53
CA ARG A 731 4.97 -17.72 22.89
C ARG A 731 6.10 -16.95 23.59
N LYS A 732 7.15 -16.55 22.89
CA LYS A 732 8.29 -15.83 23.49
C LYS A 732 7.94 -14.39 23.83
N ILE A 733 7.15 -13.74 22.96
CA ILE A 733 6.61 -12.40 23.20
C ILE A 733 5.75 -12.40 24.47
N ASN A 734 4.87 -13.39 24.65
CA ASN A 734 4.03 -13.47 25.85
C ASN A 734 4.87 -13.66 27.13
N ILE A 735 5.94 -14.47 27.10
CA ILE A 735 6.85 -14.62 28.26
C ILE A 735 7.48 -13.28 28.62
N TRP A 736 7.99 -12.56 27.63
CA TRP A 736 8.60 -11.25 27.84
C TRP A 736 7.57 -10.20 28.31
N ALA A 737 6.40 -10.14 27.68
CA ALA A 737 5.34 -9.20 28.04
C ALA A 737 4.81 -9.43 29.46
N ALA A 738 4.69 -10.69 29.91
CA ALA A 738 4.24 -11.02 31.27
C ALA A 738 5.14 -10.38 32.36
N PHE A 739 6.45 -10.33 32.13
CA PHE A 739 7.39 -9.66 33.04
C PHE A 739 7.11 -8.16 33.15
N ILE A 740 6.80 -7.50 32.03
CA ILE A 740 6.52 -6.05 31.98
C ILE A 740 5.12 -5.74 32.53
N ILE A 741 4.17 -6.66 32.39
CA ILE A 741 2.79 -6.46 32.87
C ILE A 741 2.72 -6.56 34.40
N LEU A 742 3.47 -7.49 35.00
CA LEU A 742 3.43 -7.73 36.44
C LEU A 742 4.35 -6.79 37.24
N SER A 743 5.43 -6.31 36.63
CA SER A 743 6.42 -5.45 37.27
C SER A 743 5.87 -4.20 38.00
N PRO A 744 4.93 -3.39 37.45
CA PRO A 744 4.45 -2.18 38.12
C PRO A 744 3.68 -2.45 39.42
N TYR A 745 3.22 -3.69 39.64
CA TYR A 745 2.51 -4.07 40.86
C TYR A 745 3.42 -4.82 41.84
N MET A 746 4.42 -5.55 41.33
CA MET A 746 5.39 -6.27 42.16
C MET A 746 6.34 -5.34 42.92
N GLY A 747 6.75 -4.21 42.32
CA GLY A 747 7.56 -3.20 43.01
C GLY A 747 6.90 -2.69 44.30
N PRO A 748 5.71 -2.06 44.23
CA PRO A 748 4.95 -1.63 45.40
C PRO A 748 4.66 -2.75 46.39
N LEU A 749 4.30 -3.95 45.90
CA LEU A 749 4.02 -5.11 46.74
C LEU A 749 5.20 -5.44 47.66
N PHE A 750 6.39 -5.66 47.09
CA PHE A 750 7.56 -6.01 47.89
C PHE A 750 8.05 -4.83 48.72
N ALA A 751 8.04 -3.63 48.16
CA ALA A 751 8.43 -2.43 48.88
C ALA A 751 7.55 -2.17 50.10
N ALA A 752 6.23 -2.38 50.01
CA ALA A 752 5.29 -2.23 51.13
C ALA A 752 5.59 -3.22 52.28
N PHE A 753 5.93 -4.47 51.96
CA PHE A 753 6.35 -5.45 52.96
C PHE A 753 7.71 -5.11 53.58
N MET A 754 8.67 -4.61 52.80
CA MET A 754 9.97 -4.19 53.31
C MET A 754 9.85 -2.99 54.25
N ILE A 755 9.16 -1.92 53.84
CA ILE A 755 9.03 -0.70 54.65
C ILE A 755 8.14 -0.87 55.89
N ALA A 756 7.45 -2.01 56.02
CA ALA A 756 6.76 -2.37 57.25
C ALA A 756 7.73 -2.64 58.43
N THR A 757 9.00 -2.93 58.14
CA THR A 757 10.02 -3.24 59.16
C THR A 757 11.37 -2.56 58.92
N LEU A 758 11.62 -2.07 57.70
CA LEU A 758 12.89 -1.49 57.27
C LEU A 758 12.70 -0.04 56.79
N SER A 759 13.79 0.70 56.68
CA SER A 759 13.77 2.09 56.16
C SER A 759 13.51 2.14 54.65
N TRP A 760 12.91 3.23 54.18
CA TRP A 760 12.54 3.45 52.78
C TRP A 760 13.66 3.30 51.72
N PRO A 761 14.97 3.52 52.01
CA PRO A 761 16.01 3.32 51.00
C PRO A 761 16.25 1.85 50.65
N ILE A 762 15.90 0.91 51.53
CA ILE A 762 16.20 -0.52 51.35
C ILE A 762 15.56 -1.11 50.08
N PRO A 763 14.28 -0.85 49.76
CA PRO A 763 13.69 -1.22 48.47
C PRO A 763 14.53 -0.79 47.25
N PHE A 764 15.16 0.40 47.29
CA PHE A 764 16.02 0.87 46.19
C PHE A 764 17.39 0.17 46.15
N TRP A 765 17.93 -0.25 47.30
CA TRP A 765 19.11 -1.11 47.35
C TRP A 765 18.84 -2.50 46.76
N VAL A 766 17.65 -3.06 46.99
CA VAL A 766 17.23 -4.33 46.36
C VAL A 766 17.14 -4.16 44.84
N TYR A 767 16.48 -3.09 44.38
CA TYR A 767 16.40 -2.75 42.95
C TYR A 767 17.79 -2.58 42.29
N LEU A 768 18.75 -1.98 43.00
CA LEU A 768 20.14 -1.92 42.53
C LEU A 768 20.74 -3.32 42.33
N VAL A 769 20.59 -4.22 43.31
CA VAL A 769 21.12 -5.58 43.23
C VAL A 769 20.51 -6.34 42.05
N GLU A 770 19.20 -6.22 41.85
CA GLU A 770 18.51 -6.83 40.71
C GLU A 770 19.01 -6.28 39.36
N THR A 771 19.22 -4.95 39.27
CA THR A 771 19.74 -4.30 38.06
C THR A 771 21.20 -4.66 37.77
N ALA A 772 22.03 -4.71 38.82
CA ALA A 772 23.42 -5.15 38.71
C ALA A 772 23.50 -6.62 38.27
N LEU A 773 22.60 -7.48 38.77
CA LEU A 773 22.51 -8.87 38.32
C LEU A 773 22.14 -8.95 36.84
N ALA A 774 21.17 -8.17 36.36
CA ALA A 774 20.81 -8.12 34.94
C ALA A 774 22.00 -7.68 34.06
N LEU A 775 22.78 -6.68 34.50
CA LEU A 775 24.00 -6.25 33.84
C LEU A 775 25.06 -7.37 33.79
N ILE A 776 25.32 -8.04 34.91
CA ILE A 776 26.29 -9.16 34.98
C ILE A 776 25.87 -10.29 34.05
N LEU A 777 24.59 -10.70 34.09
CA LEU A 777 24.07 -11.73 33.21
C LEU A 777 24.17 -11.32 31.73
N THR A 778 23.94 -10.05 31.43
CA THR A 778 24.11 -9.51 30.07
C THR A 778 25.55 -9.63 29.58
N ILE A 779 26.52 -9.23 30.41
CA ILE A 779 27.96 -9.34 30.10
C ILE A 779 28.37 -10.80 29.89
N LEU A 780 27.84 -11.72 30.71
CA LEU A 780 28.24 -13.13 30.72
C LEU A 780 27.54 -13.99 29.67
N PHE A 781 26.30 -13.71 29.28
CA PHE A 781 25.51 -14.63 28.45
C PHE A 781 24.89 -14.02 27.19
N VAL A 782 24.68 -12.70 27.13
CA VAL A 782 24.07 -12.07 25.94
C VAL A 782 25.13 -11.86 24.86
N GLU A 783 24.71 -12.04 23.61
CA GLU A 783 25.51 -11.88 22.40
C GLU A 783 24.78 -10.94 21.43
N GLU A 784 25.52 -10.30 20.51
CA GLU A 784 24.92 -9.43 19.50
C GLU A 784 24.02 -10.24 18.56
N THR A 785 22.72 -9.91 18.58
CA THR A 785 21.68 -10.59 17.80
C THR A 785 21.45 -9.94 16.44
N TYR A 786 21.88 -8.69 16.22
CA TYR A 786 21.67 -8.04 14.93
C TYR A 786 22.44 -8.77 13.82
N TYR A 787 21.71 -9.27 12.82
CA TYR A 787 22.26 -9.98 11.66
C TYR A 787 21.46 -9.61 10.40
N ASP A 788 22.09 -8.94 9.43
CA ASP A 788 21.43 -8.53 8.19
C ASP A 788 21.52 -9.65 7.14
N ARG A 789 20.41 -10.37 6.95
CA ARG A 789 20.31 -11.51 6.04
C ARG A 789 20.31 -11.13 4.55
N ARG A 790 20.24 -9.83 4.23
CA ARG A 790 20.35 -9.34 2.84
C ARG A 790 21.79 -9.34 2.33
N ILE A 791 22.76 -9.40 3.24
CA ILE A 791 24.19 -9.47 2.93
C ILE A 791 24.56 -10.95 2.76
N ALA A 792 25.25 -11.28 1.66
CA ALA A 792 25.69 -12.64 1.39
C ALA A 792 26.60 -13.16 2.53
N PRO A 793 26.57 -14.46 2.91
CA PRO A 793 27.38 -14.99 4.00
C PRO A 793 28.88 -14.69 3.90
N ALA A 794 29.42 -14.64 2.67
CA ALA A 794 30.83 -14.33 2.43
C ALA A 794 31.20 -12.86 2.75
N ASP A 795 30.23 -11.95 2.67
CA ASP A 795 30.39 -10.50 2.86
C ASP A 795 29.95 -10.04 4.26
N GLN A 796 29.55 -10.98 5.13
CA GLN A 796 29.15 -10.65 6.50
C GLN A 796 30.32 -10.04 7.30
N PRO A 797 30.07 -8.99 8.09
CA PRO A 797 31.14 -8.32 8.82
C PRO A 797 31.74 -9.24 9.88
N ARG A 798 33.07 -9.19 10.02
CA ARG A 798 33.77 -9.95 11.06
C ARG A 798 33.26 -9.56 12.45
N ARG A 799 32.78 -10.54 13.22
CA ARG A 799 32.23 -10.34 14.57
C ARG A 799 33.23 -9.81 15.61
N GLY A 800 34.53 -9.98 15.40
CA GLY A 800 35.56 -9.60 16.37
C GLY A 800 35.48 -10.38 17.70
N SER A 801 36.16 -9.88 18.72
CA SER A 801 36.10 -10.44 20.07
C SER A 801 34.77 -10.12 20.77
N ARG A 802 34.44 -10.86 21.83
CA ARG A 802 33.23 -10.57 22.64
C ARG A 802 33.26 -9.17 23.22
N LEU A 803 34.41 -8.73 23.70
CA LEU A 803 34.57 -7.39 24.26
C LEU A 803 34.31 -6.31 23.20
N GLU A 804 34.79 -6.51 21.96
CA GLU A 804 34.51 -5.59 20.84
C GLU A 804 33.02 -5.54 20.49
N ARG A 805 32.29 -6.66 20.57
CA ARG A 805 30.84 -6.69 20.34
C ARG A 805 30.04 -6.07 21.47
N LEU A 806 30.49 -6.25 22.72
CA LEU A 806 29.85 -5.70 23.91
C LEU A 806 29.99 -4.18 23.97
N THR A 807 31.18 -3.65 23.65
CA THR A 807 31.46 -2.21 23.73
C THR A 807 31.02 -1.43 22.48
N GLY A 808 30.64 -2.11 21.38
CA GLY A 808 30.20 -1.48 20.14
C GLY A 808 31.30 -1.25 19.09
N ILE A 809 32.55 -1.62 19.38
CA ILE A 809 33.70 -1.43 18.48
C ILE A 809 33.52 -2.23 17.18
N ALA A 810 33.03 -3.47 17.26
CA ALA A 810 32.78 -4.29 16.08
C ALA A 810 31.70 -3.67 15.18
N GLN A 811 30.63 -3.16 15.80
CA GLN A 811 29.50 -2.54 15.13
C GLN A 811 29.93 -1.23 14.44
N TYR A 812 30.77 -0.42 15.10
CA TYR A 812 31.34 0.80 14.53
C TYR A 812 32.18 0.53 13.27
N ARG A 813 33.01 -0.53 13.27
CA ARG A 813 33.79 -0.93 12.08
C ARG A 813 32.87 -1.30 10.90
N SER A 814 31.73 -1.94 11.18
CA SER A 814 30.71 -2.31 10.19
C SER A 814 29.64 -1.23 9.92
N ARG A 815 29.81 0.01 10.41
CA ARG A 815 28.74 1.04 10.39
C ARG A 815 28.24 1.42 8.98
N HIS A 816 29.08 1.24 7.96
CA HIS A 816 28.74 1.54 6.56
C HIS A 816 27.71 0.57 5.99
N LEU A 817 27.51 -0.61 6.62
CA LEU A 817 26.51 -1.61 6.26
C LEU A 817 25.20 -1.44 7.06
N ARG A 818 25.12 -0.42 7.93
CA ARG A 818 23.99 -0.20 8.86
C ARG A 818 23.29 1.12 8.56
N ASN A 819 22.15 1.34 9.22
CA ASN A 819 21.41 2.60 9.12
C ASN A 819 22.31 3.77 9.55
N SER A 820 22.26 4.88 8.79
CA SER A 820 22.85 6.12 9.27
C SER A 820 22.11 6.61 10.52
N PHE A 821 22.76 7.45 11.33
CA PHE A 821 22.14 7.97 12.55
C PHE A 821 20.79 8.67 12.27
N GLY A 822 20.74 9.51 11.22
CA GLY A 822 19.51 10.18 10.81
C GLY A 822 18.42 9.21 10.33
N GLN A 823 18.78 8.15 9.60
CA GLN A 823 17.82 7.11 9.20
C GLN A 823 17.28 6.37 10.43
N ALA A 824 18.15 6.01 11.38
CA ALA A 824 17.78 5.30 12.59
C ALA A 824 16.83 6.12 13.49
N CYS A 825 17.10 7.42 13.68
CA CYS A 825 16.20 8.32 14.41
C CYS A 825 14.85 8.56 13.70
N MET A 826 14.83 8.52 12.37
CA MET A 826 13.60 8.74 11.61
C MET A 826 12.65 7.53 11.61
N ARG A 827 13.15 6.32 11.95
CA ARG A 827 12.34 5.09 11.95
C ARG A 827 11.16 5.17 12.93
N PRO A 828 11.34 5.47 14.22
CA PRO A 828 10.20 5.68 15.13
C PRO A 828 9.24 6.78 14.63
N VAL A 829 9.77 7.90 14.13
CA VAL A 829 8.95 9.02 13.64
C VAL A 829 8.05 8.59 12.48
N ARG A 830 8.56 7.82 11.52
CA ARG A 830 7.74 7.32 10.39
C ARG A 830 6.63 6.37 10.84
N VAL A 831 6.87 5.60 11.89
CA VAL A 831 5.90 4.60 12.40
C VAL A 831 4.75 5.26 13.15
N ILE A 832 5.01 6.25 14.01
CA ILE A 832 3.91 6.97 14.70
C ILE A 832 3.08 7.83 13.74
N LEU A 833 3.64 8.25 12.60
CA LEU A 833 2.88 8.97 11.57
C LEU A 833 1.90 8.07 10.80
N LYS A 834 1.96 6.74 10.97
CA LYS A 834 0.95 5.83 10.41
C LYS A 834 -0.36 5.99 11.21
N PRO A 835 -1.50 6.27 10.55
CA PRO A 835 -2.76 6.57 11.25
C PRO A 835 -3.21 5.49 12.24
N THR A 836 -3.06 4.22 11.88
CA THR A 836 -3.40 3.05 12.69
C THR A 836 -2.57 2.97 13.98
N VAL A 837 -1.26 3.20 13.89
CA VAL A 837 -0.34 3.26 15.04
C VAL A 837 -0.66 4.49 15.90
N PHE A 838 -0.84 5.65 15.27
CA PHE A 838 -1.19 6.89 15.97
C PHE A 838 -2.48 6.76 16.78
N LEU A 839 -3.55 6.24 16.16
CA LEU A 839 -4.85 6.07 16.81
C LEU A 839 -4.79 5.02 17.93
N SER A 840 -4.07 3.91 17.72
CA SER A 840 -3.84 2.91 18.76
C SER A 840 -3.07 3.50 19.94
N ALA A 841 -2.02 4.27 19.66
CA ALA A 841 -1.20 4.94 20.65
C ALA A 841 -2.01 5.98 21.44
N LEU A 842 -2.84 6.79 20.76
CA LEU A 842 -3.73 7.77 21.39
C LEU A 842 -4.78 7.12 22.28
N TYR A 843 -5.44 6.06 21.80
CA TYR A 843 -6.39 5.30 22.62
C TYR A 843 -5.71 4.72 23.85
N TYR A 844 -4.52 4.14 23.67
CA TYR A 844 -3.78 3.51 24.76
C TYR A 844 -3.30 4.53 25.79
N LEU A 845 -2.87 5.71 25.34
CA LEU A 845 -2.54 6.84 26.22
C LEU A 845 -3.73 7.20 27.13
N LEU A 846 -4.92 7.40 26.54
CA LEU A 846 -6.11 7.84 27.27
C LEU A 846 -6.62 6.79 28.26
N THR A 847 -6.47 5.51 27.93
CA THR A 847 -6.96 4.42 28.77
C THR A 847 -5.93 3.99 29.80
N PHE A 848 -4.66 3.86 29.45
CA PHE A 848 -3.64 3.36 30.38
C PHE A 848 -3.22 4.40 31.43
N ALA A 849 -3.33 5.71 31.14
CA ALA A 849 -2.97 6.78 32.08
C ALA A 849 -3.61 6.59 33.47
N TRP A 850 -4.86 6.13 33.54
CA TRP A 850 -5.54 5.84 34.80
C TRP A 850 -4.92 4.69 35.59
N VAL A 851 -4.35 3.68 34.93
CA VAL A 851 -3.62 2.61 35.61
C VAL A 851 -2.44 3.19 36.39
N VAL A 852 -1.65 4.04 35.73
CA VAL A 852 -0.51 4.73 36.34
C VAL A 852 -0.98 5.66 37.46
N GLY A 853 -2.02 6.45 37.21
CA GLY A 853 -2.60 7.37 38.20
C GLY A 853 -3.09 6.65 39.45
N ILE A 854 -3.88 5.58 39.30
CA ILE A 854 -4.36 4.76 40.41
C ILE A 854 -3.17 4.13 41.13
N ASN A 855 -2.25 3.47 40.41
CA ASN A 855 -1.13 2.76 41.01
C ASN A 855 -0.21 3.65 41.86
N THR A 856 -0.01 4.90 41.44
CA THR A 856 0.85 5.89 42.10
C THR A 856 0.18 6.59 43.28
N THR A 857 -1.14 6.83 43.23
CA THR A 857 -1.85 7.62 44.23
C THR A 857 -2.64 6.80 45.25
N LEU A 858 -2.92 5.52 44.97
CA LEU A 858 -3.81 4.71 45.81
C LEU A 858 -3.33 4.59 47.26
N ALA A 859 -2.03 4.46 47.52
CA ALA A 859 -1.49 4.43 48.87
C ALA A 859 -1.80 5.72 49.67
N ILE A 860 -1.86 6.86 48.99
CA ILE A 860 -2.20 8.18 49.58
C ILE A 860 -3.66 8.20 50.03
N PHE A 861 -4.57 7.56 49.27
CA PHE A 861 -6.00 7.51 49.60
C PHE A 861 -6.35 6.43 50.63
N LEU A 862 -5.77 5.23 50.52
CA LEU A 862 -6.12 4.10 51.39
C LEU A 862 -5.70 4.32 52.85
N THR A 863 -4.59 5.03 53.08
CA THR A 863 -4.07 5.30 54.42
C THR A 863 -5.05 6.11 55.27
N PRO A 864 -5.49 7.32 54.87
CA PRO A 864 -6.45 8.09 55.65
C PRO A 864 -7.87 7.51 55.65
N LEU A 865 -8.29 6.86 54.56
CA LEU A 865 -9.67 6.40 54.40
C LEU A 865 -9.96 5.11 55.20
N TYR A 866 -9.03 4.16 55.20
CA TYR A 866 -9.21 2.84 55.82
C TYR A 866 -8.22 2.54 56.94
N ASN A 867 -7.36 3.49 57.30
CA ASN A 867 -6.29 3.33 58.29
C ASN A 867 -5.33 2.18 57.95
N PHE A 868 -5.01 2.02 56.66
CA PHE A 868 -4.12 0.97 56.19
C PHE A 868 -2.65 1.32 56.47
N GLY A 869 -1.94 0.40 57.12
CA GLY A 869 -0.48 0.45 57.23
C GLY A 869 0.23 -0.20 56.03
N PRO A 870 1.57 -0.18 56.00
CA PRO A 870 2.34 -0.73 54.88
C PRO A 870 2.03 -2.21 54.58
N LYS A 871 1.79 -3.04 55.59
CA LYS A 871 1.43 -4.46 55.39
C LYS A 871 0.08 -4.61 54.68
N GLN A 872 -0.92 -3.84 55.10
CA GLN A 872 -2.24 -3.86 54.47
C GLN A 872 -2.18 -3.36 53.03
N ILE A 873 -1.40 -2.30 52.77
CA ILE A 873 -1.14 -1.79 51.42
C ILE A 873 -0.49 -2.89 50.56
N GLY A 874 0.53 -3.59 51.09
CA GLY A 874 1.14 -4.74 50.42
C GLY A 874 0.11 -5.81 50.06
N PHE A 875 -0.74 -6.22 50.99
CA PHE A 875 -1.82 -7.17 50.68
C PHE A 875 -2.79 -6.64 49.60
N PHE A 876 -3.06 -5.33 49.59
CA PHE A 876 -3.95 -4.72 48.61
C PHE A 876 -3.41 -4.82 47.17
N TYR A 877 -2.08 -4.74 46.99
CA TYR A 877 -1.41 -4.89 45.68
C TYR A 877 -1.47 -6.30 45.08
N PHE A 878 -1.94 -7.32 45.81
CA PHE A 878 -2.29 -8.61 45.17
C PHE A 878 -3.47 -8.47 44.21
N THR A 879 -4.39 -7.52 44.46
CA THR A 879 -5.57 -7.26 43.62
C THR A 879 -5.21 -7.04 42.15
N PRO A 880 -4.37 -6.06 41.77
CA PRO A 880 -4.02 -5.82 40.38
C PRO A 880 -3.16 -6.95 39.80
N ILE A 881 -2.36 -7.65 40.59
CA ILE A 881 -1.56 -8.81 40.13
C ILE A 881 -2.49 -9.93 39.69
N VAL A 882 -3.47 -10.29 40.53
CA VAL A 882 -4.45 -11.33 40.21
C VAL A 882 -5.30 -10.88 39.02
N ALA A 883 -5.75 -9.62 38.99
CA ALA A 883 -6.51 -9.08 37.87
C ALA A 883 -5.72 -9.09 36.55
N ALA A 884 -4.43 -8.75 36.59
CA ALA A 884 -3.57 -8.75 35.40
C ALA A 884 -3.33 -10.16 34.88
N LEU A 885 -3.08 -11.14 35.77
CA LEU A 885 -2.96 -12.55 35.39
C LEU A 885 -4.25 -13.08 34.77
N LEU A 886 -5.40 -12.77 35.38
CA LEU A 886 -6.71 -13.15 34.84
C LEU A 886 -6.96 -12.47 33.48
N GLY A 887 -6.64 -11.19 33.34
CA GLY A 887 -6.79 -10.44 32.10
C GLY A 887 -5.91 -10.99 30.97
N GLU A 888 -4.67 -11.37 31.27
CA GLU A 888 -3.75 -12.01 30.32
C GLU A 888 -4.27 -13.38 29.88
N ILE A 889 -4.68 -14.22 30.83
CA ILE A 889 -5.23 -15.55 30.53
C ILE A 889 -6.50 -15.39 29.69
N THR A 890 -7.46 -14.57 30.12
CA THR A 890 -8.70 -14.33 29.38
C THR A 890 -8.41 -13.74 28.01
N GLY A 891 -7.50 -12.77 27.91
CA GLY A 891 -7.05 -12.20 26.63
C GLY A 891 -6.56 -13.29 25.68
N HIS A 892 -5.65 -14.15 26.12
CA HIS A 892 -5.11 -15.23 25.27
C HIS A 892 -6.20 -16.08 24.61
N TRP A 893 -7.16 -16.58 25.41
CA TRP A 893 -8.24 -17.41 24.88
C TRP A 893 -9.27 -16.62 24.09
N LEU A 894 -9.59 -15.40 24.52
CA LEU A 894 -10.56 -14.53 23.87
C LEU A 894 -10.06 -14.10 22.48
N HIS A 895 -8.81 -13.67 22.37
CA HIS A 895 -8.19 -13.24 21.11
C HIS A 895 -8.10 -14.39 20.10
N ASP A 896 -7.65 -15.56 20.55
CA ASP A 896 -7.59 -16.75 19.72
C ASP A 896 -9.00 -17.23 19.33
N GLY A 897 -9.96 -17.15 20.24
CA GLY A 897 -11.36 -17.50 20.00
C GLY A 897 -12.00 -16.58 18.94
N ILE A 898 -11.85 -15.26 19.09
CA ILE A 898 -12.35 -14.27 18.13
C ILE A 898 -11.67 -14.46 16.78
N ALA A 899 -10.35 -14.64 16.74
CA ALA A 899 -9.61 -14.87 15.51
C ALA A 899 -10.05 -16.17 14.81
N LYS A 900 -10.13 -17.30 15.54
CA LYS A 900 -10.60 -18.58 14.98
C LYS A 900 -12.04 -18.51 14.52
N GLN A 901 -12.92 -17.85 15.26
CA GLN A 901 -14.30 -17.64 14.86
C GLN A 901 -14.37 -16.82 13.58
N TYR A 902 -13.58 -15.75 13.47
CA TYR A 902 -13.50 -14.91 12.28
C TYR A 902 -12.98 -15.70 11.08
N ILE A 903 -11.84 -16.38 11.22
CA ILE A 903 -11.25 -17.23 10.18
C ILE A 903 -12.25 -18.30 9.72
N LYS A 904 -12.97 -18.91 10.66
CA LYS A 904 -14.00 -19.92 10.36
C LYS A 904 -15.20 -19.31 9.61
N SER A 905 -15.57 -18.07 9.90
CA SER A 905 -16.68 -17.39 9.22
C SER A 905 -16.27 -16.58 7.98
N HIS A 906 -14.97 -16.48 7.68
CA HIS A 906 -14.41 -15.70 6.54
C HIS A 906 -13.44 -16.55 5.70
N ASN A 907 -13.75 -17.83 5.51
CA ASN A 907 -13.05 -18.73 4.57
C ASN A 907 -11.52 -18.78 4.70
N GLY A 908 -11.00 -18.75 5.93
CA GLY A 908 -9.55 -18.81 6.17
C GLY A 908 -8.85 -17.44 6.18
N HIS A 909 -9.54 -16.36 5.80
CA HIS A 909 -8.99 -14.99 5.79
C HIS A 909 -8.91 -14.42 7.21
N PHE A 910 -7.77 -13.85 7.58
CA PHE A 910 -7.54 -13.19 8.86
C PHE A 910 -7.16 -11.72 8.63
N GLU A 911 -7.96 -10.81 9.18
CA GLU A 911 -7.68 -9.37 9.15
C GLU A 911 -7.23 -8.91 10.54
N PRO A 912 -6.14 -8.12 10.67
CA PRO A 912 -5.66 -7.62 11.96
C PRO A 912 -6.73 -6.90 12.78
N GLU A 913 -7.62 -6.13 12.14
CA GLU A 913 -8.68 -5.32 12.77
C GLU A 913 -9.61 -6.13 13.66
N VAL A 914 -9.74 -7.43 13.39
CA VAL A 914 -10.56 -8.37 14.18
C VAL A 914 -10.10 -8.44 15.63
N ARG A 915 -8.80 -8.25 15.89
CA ARG A 915 -8.22 -8.17 17.25
C ARG A 915 -8.91 -7.09 18.09
N LEU A 916 -9.32 -5.98 17.46
CA LEU A 916 -9.96 -4.86 18.14
C LEU A 916 -11.37 -5.20 18.64
N ARG A 917 -11.98 -6.32 18.23
CA ARG A 917 -13.29 -6.75 18.77
C ARG A 917 -13.23 -7.08 20.26
N ALA A 918 -12.07 -7.52 20.75
CA ALA A 918 -11.86 -7.76 22.17
C ALA A 918 -11.98 -6.48 23.01
N MET A 919 -11.83 -5.30 22.41
CA MET A 919 -12.00 -4.01 23.08
C MET A 919 -13.45 -3.77 23.52
N TRP A 920 -14.42 -4.25 22.73
CA TRP A 920 -15.84 -4.19 23.12
C TRP A 920 -16.12 -5.03 24.36
N PHE A 921 -15.40 -6.14 24.55
CA PHE A 921 -15.49 -6.96 25.74
C PHE A 921 -14.83 -6.31 26.95
N SER A 922 -13.66 -5.69 26.80
CA SER A 922 -12.92 -5.09 27.91
C SER A 922 -13.50 -3.75 28.40
N THR A 923 -14.10 -2.96 27.50
CA THR A 923 -14.57 -1.59 27.79
C THR A 923 -15.59 -1.52 28.94
N PRO A 924 -16.61 -2.39 29.03
CA PRO A 924 -17.54 -2.39 30.17
C PRO A 924 -16.85 -2.58 31.52
N PHE A 925 -15.82 -3.44 31.59
CA PHE A 925 -15.06 -3.67 32.82
C PHE A 925 -14.21 -2.46 33.19
N MET A 926 -13.61 -1.78 32.21
CA MET A 926 -12.87 -0.53 32.44
C MET A 926 -13.79 0.59 32.93
N LEU A 927 -14.97 0.76 32.34
CA LEU A 927 -15.93 1.79 32.78
C LEU A 927 -16.44 1.51 34.19
N ALA A 928 -16.89 0.28 34.46
CA ALA A 928 -17.36 -0.12 35.78
C ALA A 928 -16.25 -0.02 36.84
N GLY A 929 -15.03 -0.43 36.49
CA GLY A 929 -13.88 -0.36 37.38
C GLY A 929 -13.48 1.07 37.72
N LEU A 930 -13.41 1.97 36.73
CA LEU A 930 -12.98 3.35 36.98
C LEU A 930 -14.03 4.16 37.75
N VAL A 931 -15.28 4.13 37.30
CA VAL A 931 -16.39 4.87 37.94
C VAL A 931 -16.69 4.30 39.33
N GLY A 932 -16.72 2.96 39.46
CA GLY A 932 -16.96 2.30 40.73
C GLY A 932 -15.84 2.55 41.74
N LEU A 933 -14.57 2.61 41.30
CA LEU A 933 -13.46 2.98 42.17
C LEU A 933 -13.59 4.42 42.67
N GLY A 934 -14.00 5.34 41.80
CA GLY A 934 -14.28 6.74 42.17
C GLY A 934 -15.31 6.84 43.30
N PHE A 935 -16.49 6.25 43.12
CA PHE A 935 -17.54 6.25 44.15
C PHE A 935 -17.10 5.53 45.43
N ALA A 936 -16.38 4.42 45.32
CA ALA A 936 -15.91 3.69 46.49
C ALA A 936 -14.94 4.52 47.36
N LEU A 937 -14.12 5.37 46.73
CA LEU A 937 -13.21 6.29 47.42
C LEU A 937 -13.93 7.55 47.94
N GLU A 938 -14.84 8.14 47.16
CA GLU A 938 -15.59 9.35 47.53
C GLU A 938 -16.54 9.11 48.71
N ASP A 939 -17.36 8.05 48.62
CA ASP A 939 -18.35 7.72 49.64
C ASP A 939 -17.80 6.82 50.76
N ALA A 940 -16.48 6.55 50.76
CA ALA A 940 -15.80 5.70 51.74
C ALA A 940 -16.41 4.29 51.90
N TYR A 941 -16.76 3.62 50.80
CA TYR A 941 -17.29 2.25 50.82
C TYR A 941 -16.28 1.26 51.41
N HIS A 942 -16.74 0.08 51.82
CA HIS A 942 -15.84 -0.97 52.34
C HIS A 942 -14.72 -1.29 51.34
N PHE A 943 -13.46 -1.36 51.81
CA PHE A 943 -12.26 -1.48 50.97
C PHE A 943 -12.26 -2.65 49.96
N MET A 944 -13.08 -3.68 50.19
CA MET A 944 -13.28 -4.79 49.25
C MET A 944 -13.95 -4.34 47.94
N PHE A 945 -14.83 -3.34 47.97
CA PHE A 945 -15.39 -2.73 46.75
C PHE A 945 -14.30 -1.97 45.99
N THR A 946 -13.47 -1.20 46.70
CA THR A 946 -12.30 -0.51 46.13
C THR A 946 -11.35 -1.49 45.46
N ALA A 947 -11.06 -2.63 46.10
CA ALA A 947 -10.25 -3.71 45.51
C ALA A 947 -10.93 -4.31 44.27
N LEU A 948 -12.22 -4.65 44.35
CA LEU A 948 -12.97 -5.22 43.22
C LEU A 948 -12.93 -4.28 42.01
N PHE A 949 -13.29 -3.01 42.18
CA PHE A 949 -13.34 -2.05 41.06
C PHE A 949 -11.96 -1.74 40.49
N TRP A 950 -10.93 -1.64 41.32
CA TRP A 950 -9.55 -1.54 40.84
C TRP A 950 -9.14 -2.78 40.05
N GLY A 951 -9.48 -3.98 40.54
CA GLY A 951 -9.26 -5.24 39.84
C GLY A 951 -10.00 -5.31 38.50
N LEU A 952 -11.26 -4.89 38.42
CA LEU A 952 -12.02 -4.83 37.17
C LEU A 952 -11.37 -3.90 36.14
N TYR A 953 -10.87 -2.74 36.60
CA TYR A 953 -10.16 -1.81 35.74
C TYR A 953 -8.89 -2.42 35.16
N VAL A 954 -8.05 -3.00 36.03
CA VAL A 954 -6.80 -3.66 35.64
C VAL A 954 -7.05 -4.89 34.76
N PHE A 955 -8.10 -5.66 35.03
CA PHE A 955 -8.50 -6.77 34.16
C PHE A 955 -8.85 -6.28 32.75
N GLY A 956 -9.71 -5.25 32.65
CA GLY A 956 -10.14 -4.70 31.37
C GLY A 956 -8.99 -4.13 30.54
N ILE A 957 -8.12 -3.30 31.15
CA ILE A 957 -6.99 -2.70 30.44
C ILE A 957 -5.97 -3.75 29.98
N MET A 958 -5.84 -4.88 30.68
CA MET A 958 -4.95 -5.97 30.28
C MET A 958 -5.45 -6.73 29.06
N VAL A 959 -6.76 -7.04 29.01
CA VAL A 959 -7.37 -7.59 27.78
C VAL A 959 -7.17 -6.64 26.59
N SER A 960 -7.35 -5.33 26.81
CA SER A 960 -7.12 -4.28 25.81
C SER A 960 -5.67 -4.17 25.34
N THR A 961 -4.72 -4.27 26.27
CA THR A 961 -3.28 -4.18 25.99
C THR A 961 -2.84 -5.29 25.05
N VAL A 962 -3.27 -6.54 25.30
CA VAL A 962 -2.96 -7.67 24.44
C VAL A 962 -3.57 -7.48 23.05
N ALA A 963 -4.80 -6.95 22.97
CA ALA A 963 -5.49 -6.67 21.70
C ALA A 963 -4.71 -5.67 20.84
N LEU A 964 -4.31 -4.55 21.43
CA LEU A 964 -3.63 -3.45 20.74
C LEU A 964 -2.22 -3.84 20.31
N ASN A 965 -1.47 -4.55 21.16
CA ASN A 965 -0.15 -5.05 20.79
C ASN A 965 -0.24 -6.04 19.63
N ALA A 966 -1.18 -7.00 19.70
CA ALA A 966 -1.38 -7.97 18.62
C ALA A 966 -1.85 -7.29 17.33
N TYR A 967 -2.79 -6.34 17.42
CA TYR A 967 -3.26 -5.56 16.26
C TYR A 967 -2.10 -4.83 15.57
N ASN A 968 -1.34 -4.01 16.32
CA ASN A 968 -0.27 -3.22 15.69
C ASN A 968 0.89 -4.08 15.18
N LEU A 969 1.17 -5.22 15.81
CA LEU A 969 2.17 -6.18 15.33
C LEU A 969 1.70 -6.92 14.07
N ASP A 970 0.43 -7.33 14.02
CA ASP A 970 -0.16 -7.98 12.85
C ASP A 970 -0.28 -6.96 11.68
N SER A 971 -0.52 -5.68 11.95
CA SER A 971 -0.56 -4.61 10.94
C SER A 971 0.82 -4.13 10.46
N TYR A 972 1.87 -4.19 11.29
CA TYR A 972 3.23 -3.74 10.93
C TYR A 972 4.33 -4.69 11.45
N PRO A 973 4.41 -5.92 10.93
CA PRO A 973 5.35 -6.94 11.42
C PRO A 973 6.82 -6.54 11.24
N GLU A 974 7.14 -5.75 10.20
CA GLU A 974 8.51 -5.29 9.90
C GLU A 974 9.00 -4.15 10.81
N ALA A 975 8.09 -3.49 11.54
CA ALA A 975 8.35 -2.36 12.42
C ALA A 975 8.12 -2.69 13.90
N SER A 976 8.21 -3.97 14.27
CA SER A 976 7.81 -4.46 15.60
C SER A 976 8.52 -3.76 16.77
N GLY A 977 9.80 -3.40 16.60
CA GLY A 977 10.54 -2.63 17.60
C GLY A 977 9.99 -1.21 17.76
N GLU A 978 9.80 -0.49 16.66
CA GLU A 978 9.28 0.87 16.64
C GLU A 978 7.84 0.96 17.15
N VAL A 979 6.97 0.03 16.74
CA VAL A 979 5.59 -0.08 17.21
C VAL A 979 5.57 -0.29 18.72
N SER A 980 6.35 -1.24 19.23
CA SER A 980 6.40 -1.52 20.66
C SER A 980 6.95 -0.34 21.45
N ALA A 981 7.93 0.39 20.94
CA ALA A 981 8.41 1.60 21.59
C ALA A 981 7.32 2.68 21.71
N TRP A 982 6.48 2.86 20.68
CA TRP A 982 5.37 3.82 20.77
C TRP A 982 4.25 3.37 21.70
N ILE A 983 3.88 2.09 21.67
CA ILE A 983 2.87 1.57 22.61
C ILE A 983 3.39 1.65 24.05
N ASN A 984 4.66 1.33 24.30
CA ASN A 984 5.27 1.49 25.62
C ASN A 984 5.40 2.95 26.03
N PHE A 985 5.73 3.85 25.09
CA PHE A 985 5.75 5.29 25.34
C PHE A 985 4.38 5.74 25.82
N THR A 986 3.32 5.50 25.05
CA THR A 986 1.96 5.95 25.43
C THR A 986 1.41 5.27 26.67
N ARG A 987 1.90 4.08 27.01
CA ARG A 987 1.62 3.43 28.30
C ARG A 987 2.16 4.21 29.50
N SER A 988 3.36 4.77 29.35
CA SER A 988 4.08 5.46 30.42
C SER A 988 3.76 6.95 30.48
N GLU A 989 3.10 7.51 29.48
CA GLU A 989 2.72 8.92 29.44
C GLU A 989 1.42 9.19 30.22
N PHE A 990 1.46 10.20 31.10
CA PHE A 990 0.28 10.73 31.77
C PHE A 990 0.06 12.17 31.28
N PRO A 991 -1.05 12.50 30.60
CA PRO A 991 -1.38 13.88 30.36
C PRO A 991 -1.68 14.52 31.72
N ARG A 992 -0.77 15.36 32.21
CA ARG A 992 -1.15 16.42 33.16
C ARG A 992 -2.14 17.30 32.41
N VAL A 993 -3.43 16.99 32.52
CA VAL A 993 -4.44 18.03 32.33
C VAL A 993 -4.20 19.00 33.50
N PRO A 994 -3.93 20.28 33.22
CA PRO A 994 -3.59 21.27 34.24
C PRO A 994 -4.64 21.41 35.34
#